data_AF-A0A734HNH5-F1
#
_entry.id   AF-A0A734HNH5-F1
#
_cell.length_a   1.000
_cell.length_b   1.000
_cell.length_c   1.000
_cell.angle_alpha   90.00
_cell.angle_beta   90.00
_cell.angle_gamma   90.00
#
_symmetry.space_group_name_H-M   'P 1'
#
loop_
_entity.id
_entity.type
_entity.pdbx_description
1 polymer ?
#
loop_
_entity_poly.entity_id
_entity_poly.type
_entity_poly.pdbx_seq_one_letter_code
_entity_poly.pdbx_strand_id
1 'polypeptide(L)'
;MKKTTGWFSLLALSISLVCHQAAASSHLSASAIRVIDAQGNNVSQLLLDNNPATQWQSKLDYNRWLEMDLQGTYQLSELQLTTPLNTLTRFDVYSSDDGVTYRKIASAKTGKPNDRLPLNVRASRLRINITDYSAGTKGVVNDISLAGDKISDTAPTPPAIQVTDYVNTEWAKRHERRQNTTYRQQEVISEAQALVERVLGAQYQNRFTFTVIPSSTGKDSFTVKASDGKISISGPNGISLASGLNWYLKNYLHVNYDPLNVSNLTIPTNWPMPKGVTEKDTPYQYKYALNFCTPSYTMAFWRWHDYEKFLDWAAMNGVNLMLDIVGQEEVQRRMLNQFGYSDNDVRQYLPGPAYFGWFYMANMQSFGGPLPQSWFAQRTELARKIHDRMEVYGITLVFPGFAGQVPDTFAAKNPQAQVIEQGDWVGFVRPPMLRTYVKQGEDYFSKVADVYYQTLKTTFGDISHYYAVDPFHEGGNRADLDMVKVAQTVQNKILEHDKDAVWIIQNWQENPTDAFLNGLKKDHALILDLYADNKPNHAIRHEFNNTPWIWNMLHAFGGRMGFSGMPEVLAQEIPQSLAESKYMKGVGVTAESLGTNPMLYEMLYDMAWEKSPISSTEYIHNWLTSRYGAQSPEIEQAWDIMVKTAYHRRKDRQRAEDSIIDAKPGFGVTRACTYYTALIDYDKAEFEKILPLYLSVYDRFKDNPAYQHDLVDITRQVLANASYEYYRAFEDAWMAKDYSAFNQLSGKFLRLIKLQDQVLGTRPEFMLGTWINSARTMLDGMDDWTRDQFEFNARAMVTTWGTEQAADAGLRDYSNRQWQGLTGDFYYQRWATWIQALKNAAATGQKQDAIKVHWFPLEYRWVNQPGNGYPTQPSGHDIRQLAQQALKEFSVTSEDLRPYRESKDKRNLALNKPVFTHGDIINAEFSTERVVDGQSSTLWGNKTWPADLIIDLQGVQKVDSIELEFEQTAEDMRNPVVSGWTVEIQDAQGNWHTIQDKSKDFSQKQVVNAVPYKGEAQKVRVTLTGADFKLRPDLKPQLAEVRVLAAAH
;
A
#
# COMPACT_ATOMS: atom_id res chain seq x y z
N MET A 1 -22.63 -55.04 78.35
CA MET A 1 -21.61 -53.98 78.41
C MET A 1 -21.10 -53.70 77.00
N LYS A 2 -21.27 -52.46 76.54
CA LYS A 2 -20.81 -51.95 75.24
C LYS A 2 -19.34 -51.47 75.35
N LYS A 3 -18.70 -51.37 74.18
CA LYS A 3 -17.53 -50.55 73.80
C LYS A 3 -16.20 -51.29 73.71
N THR A 4 -15.71 -51.48 72.48
CA THR A 4 -14.36 -51.09 72.00
C THR A 4 -14.21 -51.44 70.51
N THR A 5 -14.90 -50.70 69.64
CA THR A 5 -14.66 -50.69 68.18
C THR A 5 -14.99 -49.29 67.69
N GLY A 6 -13.96 -48.45 67.51
CA GLY A 6 -14.19 -47.07 67.06
C GLY A 6 -12.97 -46.27 66.59
N TRP A 7 -11.74 -46.81 66.63
CA TRP A 7 -10.54 -46.00 66.33
C TRP A 7 -9.83 -46.35 65.02
N PHE A 8 -10.04 -47.51 64.41
CA PHE A 8 -9.39 -47.86 63.13
C PHE A 8 -10.16 -47.40 61.88
N SER A 9 -11.48 -47.23 61.94
CA SER A 9 -12.28 -46.77 60.81
C SER A 9 -12.16 -45.27 60.54
N LEU A 10 -11.84 -44.46 61.56
CA LEU A 10 -11.65 -43.00 61.43
C LEU A 10 -10.28 -42.63 60.84
N LEU A 11 -9.24 -43.44 61.06
CA LEU A 11 -7.90 -43.22 60.49
C LEU A 11 -7.86 -43.59 58.99
N ALA A 12 -8.56 -44.66 58.58
CA ALA A 12 -8.67 -45.03 57.17
C ALA A 12 -9.55 -44.05 56.37
N LEU A 13 -10.64 -43.52 56.98
CA LEU A 13 -11.46 -42.49 56.34
C LEU A 13 -10.70 -41.18 56.19
N SER A 14 -9.93 -40.76 57.21
CA SER A 14 -9.13 -39.53 57.17
C SER A 14 -7.92 -39.64 56.23
N ILE A 15 -7.26 -40.80 56.11
CA ILE A 15 -6.21 -41.00 55.09
C ILE A 15 -6.82 -41.04 53.68
N SER A 16 -7.99 -41.64 53.48
CA SER A 16 -8.66 -41.59 52.16
C SER A 16 -9.18 -40.18 51.81
N LEU A 17 -9.65 -39.40 52.80
CA LEU A 17 -10.06 -38.01 52.62
C LEU A 17 -8.86 -37.09 52.35
N VAL A 18 -7.72 -37.32 53.02
CA VAL A 18 -6.48 -36.58 52.81
C VAL A 18 -5.85 -36.96 51.47
N CYS A 19 -5.91 -38.22 51.04
CA CYS A 19 -5.49 -38.64 49.70
C CYS A 19 -6.45 -38.16 48.60
N HIS A 20 -7.77 -38.10 48.84
CA HIS A 20 -8.74 -37.50 47.91
C HIS A 20 -8.63 -35.97 47.87
N GLN A 21 -8.33 -35.29 48.98
CA GLN A 21 -8.05 -33.85 49.01
C GLN A 21 -6.70 -33.51 48.36
N ALA A 22 -5.67 -34.35 48.55
CA ALA A 22 -4.38 -34.19 47.87
C ALA A 22 -4.53 -34.41 46.34
N ALA A 23 -5.28 -35.42 45.90
CA ALA A 23 -5.60 -35.63 44.49
C ALA A 23 -6.47 -34.48 43.91
N ALA A 24 -7.47 -33.99 44.64
CA ALA A 24 -8.28 -32.85 44.24
C ALA A 24 -7.48 -31.52 44.19
N SER A 25 -6.42 -31.38 45.00
CA SER A 25 -5.51 -30.22 44.96
C SER A 25 -4.51 -30.25 43.79
N SER A 26 -4.38 -31.40 43.12
CA SER A 26 -3.45 -31.60 41.99
C SER A 26 -4.08 -31.38 40.62
N HIS A 27 -5.41 -31.28 40.51
CA HIS A 27 -6.09 -31.01 39.25
C HIS A 27 -6.38 -29.50 39.07
N LEU A 28 -6.34 -29.03 37.82
CA LEU A 28 -6.65 -27.65 37.48
C LEU A 28 -8.10 -27.29 37.86
N SER A 29 -8.26 -26.31 38.75
CA SER A 29 -9.57 -25.75 39.11
C SER A 29 -9.87 -24.51 38.27
N ALA A 30 -11.12 -24.33 37.84
CA ALA A 30 -11.59 -23.12 37.16
C ALA A 30 -11.29 -21.84 37.97
N SER A 31 -11.30 -21.91 39.30
CA SER A 31 -10.97 -20.78 40.18
C SER A 31 -9.49 -20.35 40.14
N ALA A 32 -8.60 -21.19 39.61
CA ALA A 32 -7.18 -20.87 39.44
C ALA A 32 -6.86 -20.19 38.11
N ILE A 33 -7.81 -20.18 37.16
CA ILE A 33 -7.62 -19.64 35.82
C ILE A 33 -8.07 -18.19 35.77
N ARG A 34 -7.20 -17.31 35.25
CA ARG A 34 -7.56 -15.95 34.88
C ARG A 34 -7.57 -15.83 33.36
N VAL A 35 -8.72 -15.52 32.78
CA VAL A 35 -8.88 -15.27 31.35
C VAL A 35 -8.89 -13.78 31.08
N ILE A 36 -8.00 -13.32 30.21
CA ILE A 36 -7.97 -11.95 29.69
C ILE A 36 -8.30 -11.91 28.20
N ASP A 37 -9.04 -10.90 27.79
CA ASP A 37 -9.25 -10.62 26.36
C ASP A 37 -8.11 -9.76 25.79
N ALA A 38 -8.15 -9.55 24.47
CA ALA A 38 -7.14 -8.74 23.80
C ALA A 38 -7.13 -7.25 24.21
N GLN A 39 -8.17 -6.77 24.89
CA GLN A 39 -8.22 -5.42 25.46
C GLN A 39 -7.64 -5.38 26.89
N GLY A 40 -7.22 -6.53 27.42
CA GLY A 40 -6.67 -6.66 28.78
C GLY A 40 -7.74 -6.80 29.87
N ASN A 41 -9.02 -6.94 29.52
CA ASN A 41 -10.10 -7.10 30.50
C ASN A 41 -10.11 -8.53 31.05
N ASN A 42 -10.36 -8.68 32.36
CA ASN A 42 -10.61 -9.99 32.94
C ASN A 42 -12.04 -10.45 32.63
N VAL A 43 -12.18 -11.50 31.84
CA VAL A 43 -13.46 -12.05 31.36
C VAL A 43 -13.76 -13.44 31.93
N SER A 44 -13.01 -13.87 32.95
CA SER A 44 -13.12 -15.22 33.55
C SER A 44 -14.54 -15.59 33.98
N GLN A 45 -15.28 -14.63 34.55
CA GLN A 45 -16.64 -14.86 35.05
C GLN A 45 -17.66 -15.21 33.96
N LEU A 46 -17.38 -14.82 32.70
CA LEU A 46 -18.25 -15.10 31.57
C LEU A 46 -17.96 -16.44 30.91
N LEU A 47 -16.78 -17.03 31.17
CA LEU A 47 -16.23 -18.13 30.39
C LEU A 47 -15.88 -19.38 31.20
N LEU A 48 -15.92 -19.30 32.53
CA LEU A 48 -15.56 -20.40 33.44
C LEU A 48 -16.70 -20.77 34.41
N ASP A 49 -17.93 -20.39 34.09
CA ASP A 49 -19.11 -20.59 34.93
C ASP A 49 -19.92 -21.86 34.59
N ASN A 50 -19.50 -22.64 33.58
CA ASN A 50 -20.21 -23.80 33.05
C ASN A 50 -21.63 -23.47 32.56
N ASN A 51 -21.85 -22.23 32.12
CA ASN A 51 -23.14 -21.74 31.67
C ASN A 51 -23.11 -21.42 30.17
N PRO A 52 -23.70 -22.25 29.30
CA PRO A 52 -23.71 -21.97 27.86
C PRO A 52 -24.53 -20.72 27.47
N ALA A 53 -25.24 -20.08 28.40
CA ALA A 53 -26.00 -18.85 28.15
C ALA A 53 -25.17 -17.57 28.39
N THR A 54 -24.06 -17.63 29.12
CA THR A 54 -23.08 -16.53 29.17
C THR A 54 -22.24 -16.54 27.90
N GLN A 55 -21.73 -15.37 27.52
CA GLN A 55 -20.87 -15.25 26.35
C GLN A 55 -19.86 -14.12 26.51
N TRP A 56 -18.64 -14.38 26.07
CA TRP A 56 -17.71 -13.37 25.66
C TRP A 56 -17.84 -13.11 24.16
N GLN A 57 -17.75 -11.84 23.79
CA GLN A 57 -17.62 -11.40 22.42
C GLN A 57 -16.47 -10.40 22.36
N SER A 58 -15.57 -10.58 21.39
CA SER A 58 -14.47 -9.64 21.20
C SER A 58 -15.00 -8.22 20.94
N LYS A 59 -14.35 -7.20 21.50
CA LYS A 59 -14.75 -5.80 21.28
C LYS A 59 -14.65 -5.44 19.79
N LEU A 60 -13.57 -5.89 19.16
CA LEU A 60 -13.17 -5.59 17.78
C LEU A 60 -13.25 -6.85 16.91
N ASP A 61 -13.33 -6.67 15.59
CA ASP A 61 -13.32 -7.74 14.59
C ASP A 61 -11.92 -8.28 14.26
N TYR A 62 -10.89 -7.60 14.78
CA TYR A 62 -9.51 -8.08 14.89
C TYR A 62 -9.16 -8.35 16.35
N ASN A 63 -7.98 -8.94 16.61
CA ASN A 63 -7.54 -9.30 17.96
C ASN A 63 -8.59 -10.10 18.73
N ARG A 64 -9.10 -11.15 18.07
CA ARG A 64 -10.18 -12.02 18.58
C ARG A 64 -9.62 -13.16 19.44
N TRP A 65 -8.73 -12.82 20.37
CA TRP A 65 -8.03 -13.81 21.17
C TRP A 65 -8.28 -13.63 22.66
N LEU A 66 -8.13 -14.76 23.37
CA LEU A 66 -8.17 -14.89 24.81
C LEU A 66 -6.82 -15.45 25.28
N GLU A 67 -6.30 -14.94 26.39
CA GLU A 67 -5.14 -15.51 27.09
C GLU A 67 -5.59 -16.01 28.47
N MET A 68 -5.28 -17.27 28.77
CA MET A 68 -5.54 -17.91 30.05
C MET A 68 -4.22 -17.98 30.84
N ASP A 69 -4.15 -17.26 31.95
CA ASP A 69 -3.09 -17.39 32.95
C ASP A 69 -3.52 -18.44 33.98
N LEU A 70 -2.75 -19.52 34.08
CA LEU A 70 -3.08 -20.68 34.91
C LEU A 70 -2.61 -20.53 36.37
N GLN A 71 -1.94 -19.42 36.72
CA GLN A 71 -1.41 -19.16 38.07
C GLN A 71 -0.52 -20.31 38.61
N GLY A 72 0.22 -20.95 37.71
CA GLY A 72 1.05 -22.13 37.98
C GLY A 72 1.47 -22.78 36.66
N THR A 73 2.16 -23.90 36.73
CA THR A 73 2.48 -24.71 35.55
C THR A 73 1.78 -26.06 35.63
N TYR A 74 1.14 -26.48 34.53
CA TYR A 74 0.31 -27.68 34.46
C TYR A 74 0.67 -28.53 33.24
N GLN A 75 0.44 -29.84 33.34
CA GLN A 75 0.37 -30.75 32.20
C GLN A 75 -1.08 -30.80 31.74
N LEU A 76 -1.38 -30.12 30.63
CA LEU A 76 -2.74 -30.02 30.10
C LEU A 76 -3.08 -31.25 29.26
N SER A 77 -4.28 -31.79 29.48
CA SER A 77 -4.77 -33.02 28.86
C SER A 77 -5.97 -32.80 27.94
N GLU A 78 -6.76 -31.74 28.15
CA GLU A 78 -7.96 -31.49 27.35
C GLU A 78 -8.37 -30.02 27.40
N LEU A 79 -8.85 -29.48 26.27
CA LEU A 79 -9.54 -28.20 26.15
C LEU A 79 -10.91 -28.41 25.50
N GLN A 80 -11.95 -27.83 26.06
CA GLN A 80 -13.28 -27.77 25.47
C GLN A 80 -13.68 -26.30 25.29
N LEU A 81 -14.08 -25.95 24.07
CA LEU A 81 -14.59 -24.62 23.72
C LEU A 81 -16.07 -24.74 23.35
N THR A 82 -16.94 -24.06 24.10
CA THR A 82 -18.37 -23.97 23.81
C THR A 82 -18.66 -22.68 23.05
N THR A 83 -19.39 -22.77 21.94
CA THR A 83 -19.72 -21.65 21.06
C THR A 83 -21.22 -21.66 20.71
N PRO A 84 -21.77 -20.58 20.12
CA PRO A 84 -23.19 -20.49 19.87
C PRO A 84 -23.71 -21.63 18.98
N LEU A 85 -24.89 -22.16 19.29
CA LEU A 85 -25.52 -23.22 18.50
C LEU A 85 -25.77 -22.78 17.05
N ASN A 86 -25.69 -23.71 16.10
CA ASN A 86 -25.87 -23.48 14.67
C ASN A 86 -24.87 -22.48 14.04
N THR A 87 -23.74 -22.27 14.69
CA THR A 87 -22.62 -21.49 14.15
C THR A 87 -21.39 -22.38 14.04
N LEU A 88 -20.41 -21.94 13.24
CA LEU A 88 -19.11 -22.58 13.11
C LEU A 88 -18.04 -21.58 13.54
N THR A 89 -17.27 -21.95 14.55
CA THR A 89 -16.11 -21.19 15.03
C THR A 89 -14.84 -21.96 14.70
N ARG A 90 -13.89 -21.32 14.03
CA ARG A 90 -12.52 -21.83 13.83
C ARG A 90 -11.59 -21.08 14.76
N PHE A 91 -10.62 -21.79 15.32
CA PHE A 91 -9.69 -21.21 16.27
C PHE A 91 -8.35 -21.95 16.30
N ASP A 92 -7.31 -21.22 16.69
CA ASP A 92 -5.98 -21.74 16.96
C ASP A 92 -5.68 -21.68 18.46
N VAL A 93 -4.95 -22.67 18.97
CA VAL A 93 -4.54 -22.77 20.38
C VAL A 93 -3.03 -22.76 20.47
N TYR A 94 -2.50 -21.95 21.38
CA TYR A 94 -1.08 -21.80 21.63
C TYR A 94 -0.78 -22.01 23.12
N SER A 95 0.29 -22.72 23.45
CA SER A 95 0.76 -22.90 24.82
C SER A 95 2.08 -22.18 25.04
N SER A 96 2.25 -21.63 26.25
CA SER A 96 3.52 -21.12 26.74
C SER A 96 3.82 -21.71 28.11
N ASP A 97 5.05 -22.19 28.29
CA ASP A 97 5.58 -22.70 29.55
C ASP A 97 6.51 -21.71 30.26
N ASP A 98 6.97 -20.66 29.55
CA ASP A 98 7.87 -19.60 30.01
C ASP A 98 7.19 -18.21 30.12
N GLY A 99 5.94 -18.08 29.67
CA GLY A 99 5.18 -16.83 29.63
C GLY A 99 5.56 -15.87 28.49
N VAL A 100 6.52 -16.25 27.63
CA VAL A 100 7.06 -15.42 26.55
C VAL A 100 6.85 -16.07 25.19
N THR A 101 7.22 -17.34 25.07
CA THR A 101 7.21 -18.13 23.84
C THR A 101 5.91 -18.91 23.74
N TYR A 102 5.10 -18.63 22.71
CA TYR A 102 3.84 -19.30 22.43
C TYR A 102 3.99 -20.22 21.21
N ARG A 103 3.89 -21.52 21.47
CA ARG A 103 3.92 -22.57 20.44
C ARG A 103 2.51 -22.96 20.07
N LYS A 104 2.20 -23.09 18.77
CA LYS A 104 0.88 -23.54 18.32
C LYS A 104 0.76 -25.04 18.60
N ILE A 105 -0.30 -25.43 19.28
CA ILE A 105 -0.56 -26.84 19.64
C ILE A 105 -1.77 -27.43 18.91
N ALA A 106 -2.67 -26.58 18.41
CA ALA A 106 -3.83 -27.03 17.64
C ALA A 106 -4.40 -25.93 16.73
N SER A 107 -5.00 -26.36 15.63
CA SER A 107 -5.95 -25.60 14.82
C SER A 107 -7.23 -26.42 14.72
N ALA A 108 -8.35 -25.88 15.19
CA ALA A 108 -9.59 -26.62 15.37
C ALA A 108 -10.81 -25.82 14.89
N LYS A 109 -11.94 -26.52 14.79
CA LYS A 109 -13.25 -25.91 14.54
C LYS A 109 -14.31 -26.60 15.38
N THR A 110 -15.26 -25.83 15.90
CA THR A 110 -16.40 -26.35 16.65
C THR A 110 -17.68 -25.65 16.21
N GLY A 111 -18.78 -26.39 16.27
CA GLY A 111 -20.14 -25.88 16.09
C GLY A 111 -21.17 -26.75 16.81
N LYS A 112 -20.69 -27.67 17.65
CA LYS A 112 -21.47 -28.63 18.40
C LYS A 112 -21.15 -28.46 19.89
N PRO A 113 -22.14 -28.62 20.78
CA PRO A 113 -21.87 -28.73 22.20
C PRO A 113 -20.93 -29.91 22.48
N ASN A 114 -19.96 -29.72 23.38
CA ASN A 114 -19.06 -30.75 23.90
C ASN A 114 -17.98 -31.31 22.96
N ASP A 115 -17.60 -30.60 21.90
CA ASP A 115 -16.39 -30.94 21.14
C ASP A 115 -15.15 -30.71 22.03
N ARG A 116 -14.43 -31.78 22.35
CA ARG A 116 -13.23 -31.81 23.19
C ARG A 116 -11.98 -31.94 22.34
N LEU A 117 -11.00 -31.09 22.58
CA LEU A 117 -9.68 -31.11 21.96
C LEU A 117 -8.68 -31.76 22.93
N PRO A 118 -8.18 -32.98 22.64
CA PRO A 118 -7.16 -33.59 23.47
C PRO A 118 -5.86 -32.79 23.39
N LEU A 119 -5.24 -32.55 24.54
CA LEU A 119 -3.96 -31.88 24.68
C LEU A 119 -2.95 -32.83 25.34
N ASN A 120 -1.66 -32.54 25.13
CA ASN A 120 -0.59 -33.17 25.89
C ASN A 120 0.59 -32.21 25.97
N VAL A 121 0.41 -31.11 26.69
CA VAL A 121 1.38 -30.03 26.72
C VAL A 121 1.58 -29.46 28.11
N ARG A 122 2.83 -29.13 28.44
CA ARG A 122 3.15 -28.34 29.62
C ARG A 122 2.85 -26.87 29.33
N ALA A 123 2.08 -26.22 30.20
CA ALA A 123 1.74 -24.81 30.03
C ALA A 123 1.62 -24.09 31.38
N SER A 124 2.05 -22.84 31.40
CA SER A 124 1.67 -21.84 32.41
C SER A 124 0.66 -20.85 31.86
N ARG A 125 0.62 -20.70 30.53
CA ARG A 125 -0.36 -19.89 29.81
C ARG A 125 -0.86 -20.59 28.55
N LEU A 126 -2.10 -20.30 28.18
CA LEU A 126 -2.69 -20.67 26.89
C LEU A 126 -3.23 -19.43 26.18
N ARG A 127 -3.13 -19.38 24.86
CA ARG A 127 -3.87 -18.45 24.00
C ARG A 127 -4.82 -19.20 23.10
N ILE A 128 -6.03 -18.66 22.93
CA ILE A 128 -7.02 -19.13 21.97
C ILE A 128 -7.31 -17.96 21.04
N ASN A 129 -7.00 -18.10 19.74
CA ASN A 129 -7.29 -17.09 18.72
C ASN A 129 -8.46 -17.55 17.86
N ILE A 130 -9.56 -16.80 17.84
CA ILE A 130 -10.69 -17.08 16.97
C ILE A 130 -10.38 -16.56 15.56
N THR A 131 -10.22 -17.47 14.60
CA THR A 131 -9.80 -17.17 13.23
C THR A 131 -10.97 -16.97 12.27
N ASP A 132 -12.14 -17.55 12.57
CA ASP A 132 -13.37 -17.39 11.79
C ASP A 132 -14.60 -17.70 12.65
N TYR A 133 -15.68 -16.95 12.43
CA TYR A 133 -16.98 -17.17 13.07
C TYR A 133 -18.08 -17.02 12.01
N SER A 134 -18.89 -18.05 11.79
CA SER A 134 -19.78 -18.08 10.63
C SER A 134 -20.95 -17.09 10.68
N ALA A 135 -21.27 -16.53 11.84
CA ALA A 135 -22.39 -15.61 12.02
C ALA A 135 -21.98 -14.13 12.17
N GLY A 136 -20.69 -13.80 12.06
CA GLY A 136 -20.22 -12.42 12.14
C GLY A 136 -18.70 -12.30 12.13
N THR A 137 -18.19 -11.08 12.24
CA THR A 137 -16.74 -10.81 12.13
C THR A 137 -16.01 -10.88 13.48
N LYS A 138 -16.74 -10.71 14.58
CA LYS A 138 -16.22 -10.78 15.96
C LYS A 138 -16.04 -12.23 16.45
N GLY A 139 -15.10 -12.43 17.37
CA GLY A 139 -14.93 -13.70 18.06
C GLY A 139 -16.00 -13.88 19.14
N VAL A 140 -16.61 -15.06 19.21
CA VAL A 140 -17.65 -15.37 20.21
C VAL A 140 -17.35 -16.73 20.85
N VAL A 141 -17.36 -16.76 22.18
CA VAL A 141 -17.18 -17.96 23.00
C VAL A 141 -18.19 -17.91 24.15
N ASN A 142 -18.89 -19.02 24.39
CA ASN A 142 -19.81 -19.13 25.51
C ASN A 142 -19.12 -19.64 26.77
N ASP A 143 -18.27 -20.66 26.65
CA ASP A 143 -17.65 -21.31 27.81
C ASP A 143 -16.32 -21.99 27.44
N ILE A 144 -15.42 -22.13 28.40
CA ILE A 144 -14.13 -22.80 28.29
C ILE A 144 -13.97 -23.79 29.45
N SER A 145 -13.77 -25.07 29.13
CA SER A 145 -13.33 -26.06 30.11
C SER A 145 -11.91 -26.51 29.78
N LEU A 146 -11.05 -26.60 30.79
CA LEU A 146 -9.65 -26.99 30.64
C LEU A 146 -9.29 -28.00 31.72
N ALA A 147 -8.71 -29.13 31.33
CA ALA A 147 -8.27 -30.18 32.23
C ALA A 147 -6.74 -30.35 32.17
N GLY A 148 -6.15 -30.63 33.33
CA GLY A 148 -4.73 -30.90 33.46
C GLY A 148 -4.28 -31.10 34.91
N ASP A 149 -3.08 -31.61 35.05
CA ASP A 149 -2.45 -31.90 36.34
C ASP A 149 -1.41 -30.84 36.67
N LYS A 150 -1.43 -30.34 37.90
CA LYS A 150 -0.49 -29.33 38.40
C LYS A 150 0.91 -29.91 38.49
N ILE A 151 1.88 -29.18 37.93
CA ILE A 151 3.31 -29.49 38.03
C ILE A 151 4.02 -28.52 38.99
N SER A 152 3.61 -27.25 39.04
CA SER A 152 4.20 -26.23 39.90
C SER A 152 3.18 -25.15 40.27
N ASP A 153 3.26 -24.62 41.49
CA ASP A 153 2.48 -23.45 41.93
C ASP A 153 3.06 -22.12 41.43
N THR A 154 4.25 -22.12 40.82
CA THR A 154 4.90 -20.91 40.32
C THR A 154 4.71 -20.79 38.81
N ALA A 155 4.12 -19.68 38.37
CA ALA A 155 4.15 -19.25 36.97
C ALA A 155 5.46 -18.50 36.70
N PRO A 156 6.13 -18.73 35.55
CA PRO A 156 7.29 -17.94 35.17
C PRO A 156 6.92 -16.46 34.97
N THR A 157 7.79 -15.57 35.43
CA THR A 157 7.66 -14.12 35.20
C THR A 157 8.42 -13.77 33.92
N PRO A 158 7.74 -13.22 32.88
CA PRO A 158 8.41 -12.73 31.68
C PRO A 158 9.47 -11.68 32.04
N PRO A 159 10.66 -11.71 31.41
CA PRO A 159 11.67 -10.68 31.62
C PRO A 159 11.16 -9.32 31.12
N ALA A 160 11.67 -8.25 31.74
CA ALA A 160 11.43 -6.90 31.25
C ALA A 160 12.14 -6.67 29.90
N ILE A 161 11.58 -5.79 29.07
CA ILE A 161 12.21 -5.41 27.80
C ILE A 161 13.49 -4.62 28.10
N GLN A 162 14.61 -5.05 27.53
CA GLN A 162 15.92 -4.42 27.70
C GLN A 162 16.48 -3.99 26.35
N VAL A 163 16.85 -2.71 26.25
CA VAL A 163 17.54 -2.14 25.08
C VAL A 163 18.70 -1.29 25.61
N THR A 164 19.92 -1.59 25.19
CA THR A 164 21.11 -0.84 25.59
C THR A 164 21.05 0.59 25.05
N ASP A 165 21.38 1.59 25.87
CA ASP A 165 21.48 3.00 25.43
C ASP A 165 22.60 3.19 24.41
N TYR A 166 22.38 4.07 23.43
CA TYR A 166 23.27 4.25 22.27
C TYR A 166 24.73 4.45 22.66
N VAL A 167 24.98 5.33 23.64
CA VAL A 167 26.32 5.68 24.14
C VAL A 167 27.15 4.49 24.62
N ASN A 168 26.49 3.38 25.00
CA ASN A 168 27.12 2.16 25.49
C ASN A 168 27.29 1.08 24.40
N THR A 169 27.00 1.39 23.14
CA THR A 169 27.07 0.45 22.02
C THR A 169 28.36 0.61 21.22
N GLU A 170 28.67 -0.37 20.36
CA GLU A 170 29.77 -0.23 19.38
C GLU A 170 29.46 0.85 18.33
N TRP A 171 28.19 1.11 18.04
CA TRP A 171 27.76 2.11 17.07
C TRP A 171 28.19 3.53 17.49
N ALA A 172 28.00 3.89 18.77
CA ALA A 172 28.49 5.17 19.30
C ALA A 172 30.02 5.30 19.19
N LYS A 173 30.75 4.21 19.44
CA LYS A 173 32.22 4.20 19.31
C LYS A 173 32.66 4.38 17.85
N ARG A 174 31.94 3.77 16.89
CA ARG A 174 32.20 3.95 15.46
C ARG A 174 31.95 5.39 15.02
N HIS A 175 30.81 5.95 15.40
CA HIS A 175 30.47 7.34 15.14
C HIS A 175 31.52 8.32 15.67
N GLU A 176 31.99 8.13 16.91
CA GLU A 176 33.07 8.95 17.48
C GLU A 176 34.39 8.82 16.70
N ARG A 177 34.76 7.60 16.28
CA ARG A 177 35.98 7.40 15.46
C ARG A 177 35.91 8.14 14.13
N ARG A 178 34.72 8.30 13.54
CA ARG A 178 34.50 9.05 12.30
C ARG A 178 34.68 10.55 12.44
N GLN A 179 34.82 11.10 13.65
CA GLN A 179 35.23 12.50 13.82
C GLN A 179 36.67 12.74 13.35
N ASN A 180 37.50 11.69 13.30
CA ASN A 180 38.80 11.74 12.64
C ASN A 180 38.64 11.67 11.10
N THR A 181 39.05 12.73 10.41
CA THR A 181 38.89 12.85 8.94
C THR A 181 39.64 11.75 8.17
N THR A 182 40.86 11.40 8.57
CA THR A 182 41.65 10.35 7.90
C THR A 182 40.98 8.98 8.06
N TYR A 183 40.49 8.66 9.26
CA TYR A 183 39.76 7.43 9.51
C TYR A 183 38.48 7.37 8.67
N ARG A 184 37.69 8.44 8.66
CA ARG A 184 36.47 8.55 7.86
C ARG A 184 36.76 8.32 6.37
N GLN A 185 37.76 8.98 5.81
CA GLN A 185 38.15 8.81 4.40
C GLN A 185 38.56 7.37 4.09
N GLN A 186 39.35 6.75 4.97
CA GLN A 186 39.76 5.35 4.80
C GLN A 186 38.57 4.39 4.89
N GLU A 187 37.63 4.61 5.81
CA GLU A 187 36.42 3.80 5.95
C GLU A 187 35.52 3.93 4.71
N VAL A 188 35.32 5.15 4.20
CA VAL A 188 34.57 5.41 2.95
C VAL A 188 35.18 4.66 1.76
N ILE A 189 36.51 4.70 1.60
CA ILE A 189 37.21 3.98 0.52
C ILE A 189 37.05 2.46 0.69
N SER A 190 37.12 1.98 1.93
CA SER A 190 36.97 0.55 2.24
C SER A 190 35.54 0.08 1.96
N GLU A 191 34.53 0.87 2.29
CA GLU A 191 33.13 0.56 1.99
C GLU A 191 32.85 0.63 0.48
N ALA A 192 33.47 1.55 -0.27
CA ALA A 192 33.37 1.55 -1.73
C ALA A 192 33.95 0.27 -2.36
N GLN A 193 35.03 -0.29 -1.81
CA GLN A 193 35.56 -1.60 -2.21
C GLN A 193 34.63 -2.76 -1.79
N ALA A 194 34.04 -2.70 -0.60
CA ALA A 194 33.08 -3.69 -0.14
C ALA A 194 31.79 -3.68 -1.00
N LEU A 195 31.35 -2.50 -1.46
CA LEU A 195 30.24 -2.36 -2.40
C LEU A 195 30.52 -3.08 -3.73
N VAL A 196 31.73 -2.93 -4.29
CA VAL A 196 32.15 -3.67 -5.50
C VAL A 196 32.05 -5.17 -5.27
N GLU A 197 32.47 -5.67 -4.10
CA GLU A 197 32.37 -7.09 -3.77
C GLU A 197 30.92 -7.56 -3.65
N ARG A 198 30.05 -6.79 -2.99
CA ARG A 198 28.63 -7.16 -2.86
C ARG A 198 27.89 -7.14 -4.20
N VAL A 199 28.23 -6.21 -5.09
CA VAL A 199 27.54 -6.03 -6.39
C VAL A 199 28.11 -6.90 -7.51
N LEU A 200 29.43 -7.01 -7.62
CA LEU A 200 30.09 -7.71 -8.74
C LEU A 200 30.82 -8.99 -8.30
N GLY A 201 31.28 -9.05 -7.05
CA GLY A 201 32.11 -10.13 -6.50
C GLY A 201 33.54 -9.71 -6.17
N ALA A 202 34.12 -10.34 -5.13
CA ALA A 202 35.44 -10.00 -4.58
C ALA A 202 36.58 -10.03 -5.61
N GLN A 203 36.50 -10.91 -6.61
CA GLN A 203 37.51 -11.04 -7.68
C GLN A 203 37.70 -9.76 -8.51
N TYR A 204 36.76 -8.81 -8.44
CA TYR A 204 36.75 -7.59 -9.23
C TYR A 204 37.20 -6.34 -8.48
N GLN A 205 37.36 -6.38 -7.15
CA GLN A 205 37.81 -5.23 -6.36
C GLN A 205 39.11 -4.61 -6.90
N ASN A 206 40.07 -5.45 -7.28
CA ASN A 206 41.37 -5.00 -7.80
C ASN A 206 41.31 -4.26 -9.14
N ARG A 207 40.15 -4.24 -9.82
CA ARG A 207 39.92 -3.45 -11.03
C ARG A 207 39.64 -1.99 -10.74
N PHE A 208 39.27 -1.65 -9.51
CA PHE A 208 38.86 -0.31 -9.12
C PHE A 208 39.89 0.33 -8.18
N THR A 209 40.01 1.65 -8.27
CA THR A 209 40.75 2.48 -7.31
C THR A 209 39.86 3.66 -6.94
N PHE A 210 39.58 3.80 -5.65
CA PHE A 210 38.73 4.85 -5.11
C PHE A 210 39.56 5.92 -4.39
N THR A 211 39.19 7.18 -4.54
CA THR A 211 39.87 8.29 -3.86
C THR A 211 38.87 9.34 -3.42
N VAL A 212 38.90 9.72 -2.14
CA VAL A 212 38.08 10.81 -1.62
C VAL A 212 38.77 12.14 -1.91
N ILE A 213 38.10 13.02 -2.65
CA ILE A 213 38.60 14.36 -2.99
C ILE A 213 37.56 15.39 -2.54
N PRO A 214 37.88 16.28 -1.57
CA PRO A 214 36.93 17.28 -1.09
C PRO A 214 36.34 18.15 -2.20
N SER A 215 35.04 18.44 -2.09
CA SER A 215 34.35 19.33 -3.04
C SER A 215 34.75 20.78 -2.80
N SER A 216 35.12 21.50 -3.85
CA SER A 216 35.37 22.95 -3.79
C SER A 216 34.09 23.78 -3.73
N THR A 217 32.95 23.21 -4.13
CA THR A 217 31.63 23.88 -4.18
C THR A 217 30.69 23.42 -3.07
N GLY A 218 31.08 22.37 -2.31
CA GLY A 218 30.21 21.70 -1.34
C GLY A 218 29.15 20.78 -1.96
N LYS A 219 29.12 20.63 -3.29
CA LYS A 219 28.19 19.72 -3.99
C LYS A 219 28.82 18.37 -4.31
N ASP A 220 27.98 17.35 -4.44
CA ASP A 220 28.39 16.02 -4.86
C ASP A 220 28.89 16.05 -6.32
N SER A 221 29.94 15.30 -6.59
CA SER A 221 30.53 15.17 -7.92
C SER A 221 31.39 13.92 -8.00
N PHE A 222 31.49 13.32 -9.18
CA PHE A 222 32.38 12.18 -9.39
C PHE A 222 33.19 12.33 -10.66
N THR A 223 34.37 11.72 -10.64
CA THR A 223 35.27 11.59 -11.79
C THR A 223 35.54 10.12 -12.05
N VAL A 224 35.39 9.68 -13.31
CA VAL A 224 35.75 8.33 -13.77
C VAL A 224 36.81 8.42 -14.86
N LYS A 225 37.91 7.68 -14.70
CA LYS A 225 38.99 7.61 -15.71
C LYS A 225 39.74 6.28 -15.66
N ALA A 226 40.51 5.99 -16.70
CA ALA A 226 41.52 4.94 -16.65
C ALA A 226 42.80 5.48 -15.96
N SER A 227 43.35 4.71 -15.02
CA SER A 227 44.67 4.98 -14.41
C SER A 227 45.33 3.66 -14.06
N ASP A 228 46.60 3.48 -14.43
CA ASP A 228 47.42 2.31 -14.06
C ASP A 228 46.76 0.96 -14.38
N GLY A 229 46.06 0.88 -15.52
CA GLY A 229 45.33 -0.31 -15.95
C GLY A 229 44.07 -0.63 -15.13
N LYS A 230 43.62 0.31 -14.29
CA LYS A 230 42.42 0.22 -13.44
C LYS A 230 41.42 1.34 -13.72
N ILE A 231 40.18 1.14 -13.26
CA ILE A 231 39.15 2.17 -13.24
C ILE A 231 39.33 3.00 -11.98
N SER A 232 39.73 4.26 -12.15
CA SER A 232 39.86 5.22 -11.07
C SER A 232 38.56 6.00 -10.93
N ILE A 233 38.01 6.01 -9.71
CA ILE A 233 36.81 6.75 -9.35
C ILE A 233 37.12 7.67 -8.17
N SER A 234 36.81 8.95 -8.28
CA SER A 234 37.01 9.91 -7.20
C SER A 234 35.81 10.83 -6.99
N GLY A 235 35.62 11.30 -5.75
CA GLY A 235 34.54 12.21 -5.36
C GLY A 235 34.62 12.58 -3.88
N PRO A 236 33.77 13.50 -3.37
CA PRO A 236 33.87 14.03 -2.01
C PRO A 236 33.39 13.10 -0.90
N ASN A 237 32.62 12.06 -1.20
CA ASN A 237 32.00 11.17 -0.22
C ASN A 237 31.66 9.80 -0.84
N GLY A 238 31.16 8.87 -0.02
CA GLY A 238 30.80 7.52 -0.43
C GLY A 238 29.73 7.47 -1.52
N ILE A 239 28.71 8.35 -1.44
CA ILE A 239 27.66 8.48 -2.46
C ILE A 239 28.26 8.82 -3.83
N SER A 240 29.20 9.77 -3.89
CA SER A 240 29.84 10.16 -5.13
C SER A 240 30.69 9.03 -5.72
N LEU A 241 31.39 8.26 -4.86
CA LEU A 241 32.14 7.08 -5.30
C LEU A 241 31.21 5.98 -5.83
N ALA A 242 30.11 5.71 -5.13
CA ALA A 242 29.11 4.72 -5.54
C ALA A 242 28.38 5.14 -6.83
N SER A 243 28.07 6.43 -6.99
CA SER A 243 27.46 6.97 -8.21
C SER A 243 28.40 6.90 -9.41
N GLY A 244 29.69 7.19 -9.22
CA GLY A 244 30.71 7.01 -10.26
C GLY A 244 30.91 5.54 -10.65
N LEU A 245 30.82 4.62 -9.67
CA LEU A 245 30.80 3.18 -9.94
C LEU A 245 29.58 2.81 -10.78
N ASN A 246 28.38 3.20 -10.35
CA ASN A 246 27.14 2.92 -11.07
C ASN A 246 27.17 3.46 -12.51
N TRP A 247 27.62 4.71 -12.68
CA TRP A 247 27.76 5.31 -14.00
C TRP A 247 28.68 4.49 -14.91
N TYR A 248 29.84 4.04 -14.40
CA TYR A 248 30.75 3.19 -15.15
C TYR A 248 30.11 1.84 -15.52
N LEU A 249 29.44 1.19 -14.56
CA LEU A 249 28.76 -0.10 -14.78
C LEU A 249 27.73 0.00 -15.90
N LYS A 250 26.89 1.04 -15.89
CA LYS A 250 25.85 1.24 -16.90
C LYS A 250 26.42 1.55 -18.29
N ASN A 251 27.35 2.51 -18.36
CA ASN A 251 27.79 3.11 -19.61
C ASN A 251 28.92 2.33 -20.31
N TYR A 252 29.71 1.55 -19.57
CA TYR A 252 30.83 0.78 -20.13
C TYR A 252 30.62 -0.72 -20.05
N LEU A 253 30.13 -1.23 -18.91
CA LEU A 253 29.96 -2.68 -18.74
C LEU A 253 28.59 -3.20 -19.15
N HIS A 254 27.62 -2.30 -19.35
CA HIS A 254 26.23 -2.66 -19.58
C HIS A 254 25.69 -3.58 -18.46
N VAL A 255 26.03 -3.21 -17.23
CA VAL A 255 25.60 -3.84 -15.98
C VAL A 255 24.60 -2.91 -15.31
N ASN A 256 23.50 -3.47 -14.82
CA ASN A 256 22.43 -2.74 -14.15
C ASN A 256 22.15 -3.40 -12.79
N TYR A 257 22.36 -2.66 -11.70
CA TYR A 257 22.08 -3.12 -10.34
C TYR A 257 20.77 -2.51 -9.84
N ASP A 258 19.74 -3.35 -9.71
CA ASP A 258 18.44 -3.00 -9.17
C ASP A 258 17.93 -4.15 -8.29
N PRO A 259 18.26 -4.16 -6.97
CA PRO A 259 17.80 -5.17 -6.04
C PRO A 259 16.34 -4.99 -5.60
N LEU A 260 15.68 -3.88 -5.98
CA LEU A 260 14.27 -3.64 -5.70
C LEU A 260 13.37 -4.32 -6.73
N ASN A 261 13.89 -4.52 -7.94
CA ASN A 261 13.31 -5.38 -8.97
C ASN A 261 14.28 -6.53 -9.28
N VAL A 262 14.97 -6.46 -10.42
CA VAL A 262 15.90 -7.49 -10.90
C VAL A 262 17.11 -6.85 -11.56
N SER A 263 18.30 -7.21 -11.07
CA SER A 263 19.60 -6.78 -11.62
C SER A 263 20.04 -7.61 -12.82
N ASN A 264 20.77 -7.00 -13.75
CA ASN A 264 21.68 -7.68 -14.68
C ASN A 264 23.13 -7.44 -14.26
N LEU A 265 23.74 -8.46 -13.67
CA LEU A 265 25.12 -8.42 -13.16
C LEU A 265 26.10 -9.21 -14.03
N THR A 266 25.70 -9.54 -15.26
CA THR A 266 26.56 -10.27 -16.19
C THR A 266 27.69 -9.37 -16.66
N ILE A 267 28.93 -9.76 -16.35
CA ILE A 267 30.12 -9.01 -16.73
C ILE A 267 30.56 -9.40 -18.15
N PRO A 268 30.81 -8.45 -19.06
CA PRO A 268 31.32 -8.77 -20.40
C PRO A 268 32.73 -9.37 -20.33
N THR A 269 33.04 -10.29 -21.25
CA THR A 269 34.37 -10.94 -21.31
C THR A 269 35.50 -9.93 -21.49
N ASN A 270 35.26 -8.89 -22.30
CA ASN A 270 36.15 -7.76 -22.45
C ASN A 270 35.74 -6.68 -21.46
N TRP A 271 36.69 -6.16 -20.69
CA TRP A 271 36.47 -5.12 -19.71
C TRP A 271 36.85 -3.74 -20.28
N PRO A 272 35.91 -2.99 -20.89
CA PRO A 272 36.23 -1.72 -21.52
C PRO A 272 36.72 -0.70 -20.49
N MET A 273 37.89 -0.12 -20.77
CA MET A 273 38.45 0.98 -19.99
C MET A 273 37.81 2.31 -20.39
N PRO A 274 37.67 3.27 -19.46
CA PRO A 274 37.27 4.63 -19.81
C PRO A 274 38.18 5.23 -20.89
N LYS A 275 37.60 5.76 -21.97
CA LYS A 275 38.35 6.33 -23.11
C LYS A 275 38.90 7.73 -22.84
N GLY A 276 38.47 8.36 -21.75
CA GLY A 276 38.87 9.68 -21.32
C GLY A 276 38.53 9.90 -19.84
N VAL A 277 38.52 11.17 -19.42
CA VAL A 277 38.07 11.58 -18.09
C VAL A 277 36.61 12.04 -18.19
N THR A 278 35.73 11.40 -17.43
CA THR A 278 34.35 11.85 -17.25
C THR A 278 34.22 12.52 -15.90
N GLU A 279 33.69 13.74 -15.87
CA GLU A 279 33.33 14.47 -14.66
C GLU A 279 31.84 14.78 -14.69
N LYS A 280 31.13 14.49 -13.60
CA LYS A 280 29.71 14.79 -13.41
C LYS A 280 29.53 15.46 -12.05
N ASP A 281 28.82 16.57 -12.02
CA ASP A 281 28.43 17.28 -10.80
C ASP A 281 26.91 17.46 -10.76
N THR A 282 26.32 17.38 -9.57
CA THR A 282 24.89 17.62 -9.41
C THR A 282 24.61 19.08 -9.09
N PRO A 283 23.56 19.70 -9.69
CA PRO A 283 23.12 21.03 -9.26
C PRO A 283 22.37 20.99 -7.92
N TYR A 284 21.90 19.81 -7.48
CA TYR A 284 21.01 19.61 -6.36
C TYR A 284 21.75 19.35 -5.04
N GLN A 285 21.25 19.93 -3.96
CA GLN A 285 21.74 19.65 -2.61
C GLN A 285 21.23 18.29 -2.12
N TYR A 286 19.96 17.98 -2.39
CA TYR A 286 19.31 16.77 -1.91
C TYR A 286 18.85 15.85 -3.05
N LYS A 287 19.08 14.55 -2.87
CA LYS A 287 18.43 13.47 -3.59
C LYS A 287 17.70 12.64 -2.53
N TYR A 288 16.40 12.87 -2.40
CA TYR A 288 15.58 12.34 -1.32
C TYR A 288 15.02 10.95 -1.65
N ALA A 289 14.81 10.13 -0.61
CA ALA A 289 14.12 8.86 -0.74
C ALA A 289 13.16 8.58 0.43
N LEU A 290 12.07 7.89 0.05
CA LEU A 290 11.06 7.22 0.87
C LEU A 290 9.89 8.10 1.34
N ASN A 291 8.69 7.55 1.20
CA ASN A 291 7.48 7.98 1.91
C ASN A 291 7.37 7.26 3.26
N PHE A 292 6.59 7.78 4.20
CA PHE A 292 6.15 7.02 5.39
C PHE A 292 5.40 5.72 5.02
N CYS A 293 4.74 5.67 3.87
CA CYS A 293 4.07 4.47 3.37
C CYS A 293 5.04 3.35 2.91
N THR A 294 6.25 3.68 2.47
CA THR A 294 7.22 2.70 1.91
C THR A 294 7.60 1.60 2.91
N PRO A 295 7.93 1.95 4.17
CA PRO A 295 8.16 0.97 5.22
C PRO A 295 6.99 0.03 5.51
N SER A 296 5.78 0.37 5.09
CA SER A 296 4.59 -0.48 5.24
C SER A 296 4.40 -1.40 4.01
N TYR A 297 4.35 -0.82 2.82
CA TYR A 297 3.99 -1.57 1.60
C TYR A 297 5.15 -2.36 0.99
N THR A 298 6.40 -2.05 1.33
CA THR A 298 7.59 -2.69 0.77
C THR A 298 8.49 -3.25 1.85
N MET A 299 8.83 -2.45 2.86
CA MET A 299 9.95 -2.77 3.77
C MET A 299 9.52 -3.37 5.11
N ALA A 300 8.22 -3.62 5.32
CA ALA A 300 7.65 -4.01 6.61
C ALA A 300 8.34 -5.23 7.24
N PHE A 301 8.78 -6.15 6.39
CA PHE A 301 9.36 -7.42 6.79
C PHE A 301 10.86 -7.55 6.45
N TRP A 302 11.50 -6.44 6.09
CA TRP A 302 12.92 -6.44 5.73
C TRP A 302 13.83 -6.70 6.92
N ARG A 303 14.91 -7.43 6.63
CA ARG A 303 16.04 -7.67 7.52
C ARG A 303 17.26 -6.92 7.01
N TRP A 304 18.38 -7.00 7.74
CA TRP A 304 19.62 -6.32 7.36
C TRP A 304 20.04 -6.58 5.91
N HIS A 305 19.94 -7.80 5.41
CA HIS A 305 20.39 -8.13 4.06
C HIS A 305 19.56 -7.46 2.96
N ASP A 306 18.30 -7.12 3.23
CA ASP A 306 17.44 -6.36 2.32
C ASP A 306 17.83 -4.88 2.35
N TYR A 307 17.97 -4.31 3.55
CA TYR A 307 18.43 -2.94 3.76
C TYR A 307 19.83 -2.70 3.20
N GLU A 308 20.76 -3.64 3.34
CA GLU A 308 22.11 -3.54 2.80
C GLU A 308 22.09 -3.37 1.28
N LYS A 309 21.32 -4.19 0.58
CA LYS A 309 21.17 -4.09 -0.88
C LYS A 309 20.49 -2.77 -1.28
N PHE A 310 19.46 -2.37 -0.55
CA PHE A 310 18.77 -1.11 -0.80
C PHE A 310 19.67 0.12 -0.58
N LEU A 311 20.48 0.15 0.49
CA LEU A 311 21.41 1.23 0.76
C LEU A 311 22.54 1.28 -0.28
N ASP A 312 23.00 0.12 -0.75
CA ASP A 312 23.94 0.03 -1.88
C ASP A 312 23.34 0.64 -3.14
N TRP A 313 22.09 0.28 -3.47
CA TRP A 313 21.35 0.84 -4.61
C TRP A 313 21.12 2.34 -4.46
N ALA A 314 20.75 2.79 -3.26
CA ALA A 314 20.50 4.19 -2.96
C ALA A 314 21.78 5.03 -3.14
N ALA A 315 22.91 4.56 -2.60
CA ALA A 315 24.21 5.21 -2.77
C ALA A 315 24.66 5.24 -4.24
N MET A 316 24.47 4.13 -4.97
CA MET A 316 24.75 4.03 -6.41
C MET A 316 23.88 4.95 -7.28
N ASN A 317 22.68 5.28 -6.84
CA ASN A 317 21.77 6.22 -7.48
C ASN A 317 21.91 7.66 -6.93
N GLY A 318 22.88 7.92 -6.06
CA GLY A 318 23.15 9.28 -5.59
C GLY A 318 22.25 9.76 -4.44
N VAL A 319 21.39 8.92 -3.86
CA VAL A 319 20.52 9.30 -2.72
C VAL A 319 21.37 9.76 -1.56
N ASN A 320 21.05 10.93 -0.99
CA ASN A 320 21.82 11.53 0.10
C ASN A 320 20.96 12.07 1.26
N LEU A 321 19.64 11.95 1.19
CA LEU A 321 18.70 12.29 2.26
C LEU A 321 17.58 11.22 2.28
N MET A 322 17.33 10.56 3.41
CA MET A 322 16.41 9.42 3.45
C MET A 322 15.68 9.29 4.78
N LEU A 323 14.36 9.10 4.72
CA LEU A 323 13.52 8.77 5.87
C LEU A 323 13.79 7.36 6.39
N ASP A 324 13.99 7.21 7.70
CA ASP A 324 13.98 5.91 8.36
C ASP A 324 13.13 5.94 9.63
N ILE A 325 12.21 4.99 9.73
CA ILE A 325 11.32 4.82 10.89
C ILE A 325 11.64 3.55 11.69
N VAL A 326 12.62 2.75 11.29
CA VAL A 326 12.92 1.47 11.94
C VAL A 326 13.31 1.69 13.40
N GLY A 327 12.70 0.92 14.31
CA GLY A 327 13.04 0.93 15.74
C GLY A 327 12.47 2.11 16.51
N GLN A 328 11.72 3.02 15.86
CA GLN A 328 11.06 4.15 16.50
C GLN A 328 10.02 3.72 17.54
N GLU A 329 9.59 2.45 17.52
CA GLU A 329 8.74 1.87 18.56
C GLU A 329 9.41 1.88 19.93
N GLU A 330 10.75 1.75 20.00
CA GLU A 330 11.49 1.85 21.27
C GLU A 330 11.49 3.29 21.81
N VAL A 331 11.50 4.28 20.93
CA VAL A 331 11.34 5.69 21.30
C VAL A 331 9.96 5.92 21.88
N GLN A 332 8.91 5.36 21.25
CA GLN A 332 7.55 5.41 21.78
C GLN A 332 7.44 4.73 23.14
N ARG A 333 8.06 3.55 23.32
CA ARG A 333 8.02 2.79 24.58
C ARG A 333 8.66 3.55 25.73
N ARG A 334 9.90 3.99 25.54
CA ARG A 334 10.64 4.75 26.57
C ARG A 334 9.94 6.07 26.90
N MET A 335 9.42 6.78 25.90
CA MET A 335 8.65 8.00 26.11
C MET A 335 7.40 7.73 26.96
N LEU A 336 6.52 6.83 26.52
CA LEU A 336 5.23 6.58 27.18
C LEU A 336 5.40 5.99 28.58
N ASN A 337 6.46 5.24 28.85
CA ASN A 337 6.78 4.74 30.18
C ASN A 337 6.98 5.88 31.21
N GLN A 338 7.44 7.07 30.77
CA GLN A 338 7.54 8.26 31.64
C GLN A 338 6.17 8.90 31.93
N PHE A 339 5.12 8.49 31.23
CA PHE A 339 3.76 9.01 31.35
C PHE A 339 2.75 7.94 31.81
N GLY A 340 3.22 6.96 32.59
CA GLY A 340 2.37 5.99 33.30
C GLY A 340 1.91 4.80 32.46
N TYR A 341 2.56 4.55 31.31
CA TYR A 341 2.31 3.36 30.50
C TYR A 341 3.23 2.22 30.90
N SER A 342 2.70 1.00 30.91
CA SER A 342 3.51 -0.22 30.97
C SER A 342 3.97 -0.64 29.57
N ASP A 343 4.99 -1.49 29.48
CA ASP A 343 5.40 -2.09 28.20
C ASP A 343 4.24 -2.80 27.49
N ASN A 344 3.30 -3.39 28.24
CA ASN A 344 2.11 -4.00 27.64
C ASN A 344 1.13 -2.95 27.09
N ASP A 345 0.93 -1.83 27.78
CA ASP A 345 0.09 -0.74 27.28
C ASP A 345 0.66 -0.19 25.96
N VAL A 346 1.98 0.01 25.89
CA VAL A 346 2.66 0.47 24.67
C VAL A 346 2.50 -0.55 23.54
N ARG A 347 2.70 -1.84 23.80
CA ARG A 347 2.55 -2.89 22.78
C ARG A 347 1.13 -3.00 22.25
N GLN A 348 0.12 -2.65 23.04
CA GLN A 348 -1.28 -2.60 22.62
C GLN A 348 -1.62 -1.32 21.84
N TYR A 349 -0.90 -0.22 22.11
CA TYR A 349 -1.02 1.04 21.35
C TYR A 349 -0.37 0.95 19.97
N LEU A 350 0.83 0.36 19.88
CA LEU A 350 1.55 0.19 18.62
C LEU A 350 0.81 -0.79 17.70
N PRO A 351 0.72 -0.50 16.38
CA PRO A 351 0.14 -1.44 15.44
C PRO A 351 1.12 -2.58 15.12
N GLY A 352 0.67 -3.51 14.27
CA GLY A 352 1.53 -4.54 13.74
C GLY A 352 2.51 -4.04 12.66
N PRO A 353 3.48 -4.88 12.27
CA PRO A 353 4.65 -4.46 11.48
C PRO A 353 4.35 -3.87 10.11
N ALA A 354 3.19 -4.18 9.52
CA ALA A 354 2.82 -3.67 8.21
C ALA A 354 2.28 -2.23 8.26
N TYR A 355 2.00 -1.64 9.43
CA TYR A 355 1.15 -0.44 9.53
C TYR A 355 1.85 0.83 10.04
N PHE A 356 3.18 0.81 10.22
CA PHE A 356 3.89 1.91 10.87
C PHE A 356 3.81 3.24 10.12
N GLY A 357 3.73 3.24 8.79
CA GLY A 357 3.54 4.46 8.02
C GLY A 357 2.34 5.29 8.48
N TRP A 358 1.17 4.67 8.58
CA TRP A 358 -0.06 5.34 9.04
C TRP A 358 -0.07 5.64 10.53
N PHE A 359 0.67 4.88 11.32
CA PHE A 359 0.84 5.18 12.74
C PHE A 359 1.66 6.45 12.96
N TYR A 360 2.79 6.61 12.29
CA TYR A 360 3.63 7.81 12.44
C TYR A 360 3.05 9.05 11.75
N MET A 361 2.12 8.86 10.81
CA MET A 361 1.27 9.93 10.27
C MET A 361 0.00 10.19 11.12
N ALA A 362 -0.10 9.60 12.31
CA ALA A 362 -1.19 9.78 13.27
C ALA A 362 -2.60 9.42 12.74
N ASN A 363 -2.70 8.46 11.82
CA ASN A 363 -3.95 8.04 11.18
C ASN A 363 -4.62 6.85 11.90
N MET A 364 -3.84 6.00 12.58
CA MET A 364 -4.36 4.79 13.23
C MET A 364 -3.51 4.36 14.44
N GLN A 365 -4.06 3.46 15.26
CA GLN A 365 -3.37 2.80 16.38
C GLN A 365 -3.82 1.34 16.50
N SER A 366 -3.05 0.51 17.23
CA SER A 366 -3.37 -0.85 17.71
C SER A 366 -3.58 -1.99 16.70
N PHE A 367 -4.07 -1.74 15.49
CA PHE A 367 -4.41 -2.83 14.55
C PHE A 367 -3.19 -3.64 14.12
N GLY A 368 -3.32 -4.97 14.11
CA GLY A 368 -2.25 -5.91 13.75
C GLY A 368 -1.22 -6.17 14.86
N GLY A 369 -1.26 -5.43 15.97
CA GLY A 369 -0.48 -5.71 17.17
C GLY A 369 -1.19 -6.72 18.10
N PRO A 370 -0.61 -7.05 19.27
CA PRO A 370 0.57 -6.44 19.87
C PRO A 370 1.89 -7.02 19.36
N LEU A 371 2.92 -6.18 19.26
CA LEU A 371 4.29 -6.61 18.89
C LEU A 371 4.91 -7.55 19.96
N PRO A 372 5.81 -8.46 19.60
CA PRO A 372 6.53 -9.29 20.57
C PRO A 372 7.54 -8.46 21.37
N GLN A 373 7.92 -8.92 22.57
CA GLN A 373 8.92 -8.22 23.40
C GLN A 373 10.29 -8.09 22.70
N SER A 374 10.68 -9.11 21.92
CA SER A 374 11.94 -9.12 21.17
C SER A 374 12.02 -8.07 20.06
N TRP A 375 10.88 -7.51 19.63
CA TRP A 375 10.80 -6.46 18.61
C TRP A 375 11.71 -5.28 18.94
N PHE A 376 11.57 -4.72 20.15
CA PHE A 376 12.21 -3.48 20.53
C PHE A 376 13.74 -3.56 20.46
N ALA A 377 14.33 -4.63 21.00
CA ALA A 377 15.77 -4.83 20.95
C ALA A 377 16.27 -5.09 19.52
N GLN A 378 15.62 -6.01 18.78
CA GLN A 378 16.10 -6.40 17.45
C GLN A 378 15.94 -5.28 16.42
N ARG A 379 14.83 -4.52 16.46
CA ARG A 379 14.61 -3.40 15.52
C ARG A 379 15.47 -2.18 15.86
N THR A 380 15.71 -1.90 17.14
CA THR A 380 16.66 -0.84 17.53
C THR A 380 18.08 -1.16 17.04
N GLU A 381 18.52 -2.42 17.16
CA GLU A 381 19.83 -2.84 16.66
C GLU A 381 19.91 -2.79 15.14
N LEU A 382 18.85 -3.20 14.43
CA LEU A 382 18.77 -3.06 12.98
C LEU A 382 18.88 -1.59 12.55
N ALA A 383 18.14 -0.69 13.19
CA ALA A 383 18.17 0.75 12.90
C ALA A 383 19.58 1.32 13.08
N ARG A 384 20.26 1.01 14.20
CA ARG A 384 21.64 1.46 14.44
C ARG A 384 22.61 0.99 13.34
N LYS A 385 22.42 -0.23 12.85
CA LYS A 385 23.20 -0.77 11.74
C LYS A 385 22.90 -0.07 10.40
N ILE A 386 21.63 0.26 10.14
CA ILE A 386 21.20 1.07 8.99
C ILE A 386 21.84 2.45 9.05
N HIS A 387 21.71 3.15 10.18
CA HIS A 387 22.26 4.49 10.38
C HIS A 387 23.79 4.51 10.22
N ASP A 388 24.49 3.49 10.73
CA ASP A 388 25.95 3.34 10.56
C ASP A 388 26.35 3.25 9.07
N ARG A 389 25.64 2.44 8.28
CA ARG A 389 25.91 2.33 6.83
C ARG A 389 25.53 3.60 6.07
N MET A 390 24.44 4.25 6.45
CA MET A 390 24.04 5.55 5.90
C MET A 390 25.15 6.59 6.13
N GLU A 391 25.68 6.70 7.35
CA GLU A 391 26.76 7.62 7.69
C GLU A 391 28.03 7.36 6.87
N VAL A 392 28.43 6.09 6.71
CA VAL A 392 29.63 5.73 5.91
C VAL A 392 29.46 6.14 4.45
N TYR A 393 28.27 5.98 3.87
CA TYR A 393 28.03 6.48 2.52
C TYR A 393 27.95 8.00 2.44
N GLY A 394 27.45 8.64 3.49
CA GLY A 394 27.09 10.06 3.51
C GLY A 394 25.60 10.31 3.24
N ILE A 395 24.76 9.29 3.43
CA ILE A 395 23.30 9.43 3.37
C ILE A 395 22.84 10.07 4.69
N THR A 396 22.22 11.23 4.60
CA THR A 396 21.68 11.92 5.76
C THR A 396 20.34 11.28 6.15
N LEU A 397 20.28 10.82 7.39
CA LEU A 397 19.08 10.22 7.98
C LEU A 397 18.02 11.29 8.27
N VAL A 398 16.75 10.98 8.06
CA VAL A 398 15.62 11.79 8.54
C VAL A 398 14.87 10.98 9.58
N PHE A 399 14.85 11.45 10.83
CA PHE A 399 14.08 10.82 11.90
C PHE A 399 12.62 11.29 11.87
N PRO A 400 11.66 10.51 12.38
CA PRO A 400 10.37 11.06 12.77
C PRO A 400 10.54 12.15 13.84
N GLY A 401 9.72 13.19 13.75
CA GLY A 401 9.58 14.21 14.77
C GLY A 401 8.34 13.99 15.64
N PHE A 402 8.08 14.91 16.57
CA PHE A 402 6.91 14.87 17.44
C PHE A 402 6.04 16.11 17.30
N ALA A 403 4.75 15.91 17.03
CA ALA A 403 3.76 16.98 16.89
C ALA A 403 2.53 16.80 17.81
N GLY A 404 2.63 15.95 18.84
CA GLY A 404 1.62 15.84 19.90
C GLY A 404 0.80 14.55 19.92
N GLN A 405 1.03 13.61 19.00
CA GLN A 405 0.31 12.32 18.98
C GLN A 405 0.54 11.52 20.27
N VAL A 406 -0.55 11.06 20.90
CA VAL A 406 -0.52 10.22 22.10
C VAL A 406 -1.64 9.16 22.06
N PRO A 407 -1.57 8.07 22.85
CA PRO A 407 -2.66 7.08 22.90
C PRO A 407 -3.99 7.69 23.36
N ASP A 408 -5.11 7.10 22.93
CA ASP A 408 -6.47 7.50 23.36
C ASP A 408 -6.68 7.42 24.88
N THR A 409 -5.90 6.60 25.58
CA THR A 409 -5.91 6.50 27.05
C THR A 409 -5.04 7.55 27.76
N PHE A 410 -4.41 8.50 27.05
CA PHE A 410 -3.41 9.39 27.64
C PHE A 410 -3.99 10.31 28.71
N ALA A 411 -5.14 10.94 28.45
CA ALA A 411 -5.80 11.80 29.42
C ALA A 411 -6.25 11.03 30.68
N ALA A 412 -6.58 9.73 30.57
CA ALA A 412 -6.96 8.92 31.72
C ALA A 412 -5.77 8.66 32.66
N LYS A 413 -4.56 8.49 32.12
CA LYS A 413 -3.32 8.32 32.88
C LYS A 413 -2.67 9.65 33.29
N ASN A 414 -2.96 10.73 32.55
CA ASN A 414 -2.43 12.08 32.76
C ASN A 414 -3.57 13.10 32.77
N PRO A 415 -4.37 13.21 33.85
CA PRO A 415 -5.63 13.97 33.86
C PRO A 415 -5.54 15.47 33.61
N GLN A 416 -4.35 16.06 33.73
CA GLN A 416 -4.10 17.47 33.44
C GLN A 416 -3.74 17.72 31.96
N ALA A 417 -3.52 16.66 31.17
CA ALA A 417 -3.21 16.78 29.76
C ALA A 417 -4.44 17.25 28.97
N GLN A 418 -4.24 18.27 28.13
CA GLN A 418 -5.26 18.74 27.21
C GLN A 418 -5.05 18.07 25.86
N VAL A 419 -5.99 17.21 25.48
CA VAL A 419 -6.00 16.48 24.20
C VAL A 419 -7.10 17.01 23.28
N ILE A 420 -6.87 16.89 21.98
CA ILE A 420 -7.84 17.12 20.91
C ILE A 420 -8.08 15.79 20.22
N GLU A 421 -9.30 15.29 20.37
CA GLU A 421 -9.77 14.11 19.63
C GLU A 421 -9.71 14.38 18.12
N GLN A 422 -9.03 13.49 17.40
CA GLN A 422 -8.78 13.65 15.96
C GLN A 422 -9.87 13.01 15.08
N GLY A 423 -10.82 12.28 15.66
CA GLY A 423 -11.88 11.60 14.93
C GLY A 423 -11.40 10.35 14.20
N ASP A 424 -11.97 10.08 13.03
CA ASP A 424 -11.71 8.87 12.25
C ASP A 424 -10.88 9.16 10.98
N TRP A 425 -10.02 8.22 10.59
CA TRP A 425 -9.38 8.15 9.28
C TRP A 425 -9.76 6.82 8.63
N VAL A 426 -10.56 6.88 7.56
CA VAL A 426 -11.00 5.75 6.73
C VAL A 426 -11.37 4.50 7.54
N GLY A 427 -12.19 4.67 8.57
CA GLY A 427 -12.69 3.57 9.41
C GLY A 427 -11.79 3.18 10.60
N PHE A 428 -10.67 3.86 10.82
CA PHE A 428 -9.86 3.76 12.03
C PHE A 428 -10.04 4.97 12.93
N VAL A 429 -10.10 4.73 14.23
CA VAL A 429 -10.01 5.78 15.24
C VAL A 429 -8.58 6.32 15.25
N ARG A 430 -8.44 7.63 15.05
CA ARG A 430 -7.14 8.30 15.11
C ARG A 430 -6.70 8.46 16.58
N PRO A 431 -5.40 8.33 16.88
CA PRO A 431 -4.89 8.73 18.19
C PRO A 431 -5.15 10.23 18.42
N PRO A 432 -5.54 10.65 19.64
CA PRO A 432 -5.67 12.05 19.95
C PRO A 432 -4.31 12.77 19.88
N MET A 433 -4.38 14.09 19.75
CA MET A 433 -3.20 14.95 19.80
C MET A 433 -3.24 15.83 21.04
N LEU A 434 -2.12 15.94 21.74
CA LEU A 434 -1.91 17.00 22.72
C LEU A 434 -2.08 18.36 22.04
N ARG A 435 -2.75 19.29 22.73
CA ARG A 435 -2.82 20.68 22.27
C ARG A 435 -1.40 21.23 22.12
N THR A 436 -1.01 21.60 20.90
CA THR A 436 0.33 22.12 20.60
C THR A 436 0.70 23.32 21.47
N TYR A 437 -0.29 24.11 21.87
CA TYR A 437 -0.16 25.12 22.91
C TYR A 437 -1.46 25.24 23.70
N VAL A 438 -1.35 25.67 24.96
CA VAL A 438 -2.48 25.86 25.88
C VAL A 438 -2.73 27.35 26.17
N LYS A 439 -3.98 27.71 26.47
CA LYS A 439 -4.35 29.07 26.95
C LYS A 439 -4.15 29.21 28.46
N GLN A 440 -4.46 28.16 29.21
CA GLN A 440 -4.30 28.01 30.66
C GLN A 440 -4.04 26.53 30.97
N GLY A 441 -3.43 26.23 32.13
CA GLY A 441 -3.10 24.86 32.54
C GLY A 441 -1.70 24.43 32.11
N GLU A 442 -1.42 23.13 32.24
CA GLU A 442 -0.08 22.58 31.97
C GLU A 442 0.16 22.30 30.50
N ASP A 443 1.35 22.65 30.01
CA ASP A 443 1.82 22.36 28.66
C ASP A 443 2.39 20.93 28.58
N TYR A 444 1.50 19.96 28.37
CA TYR A 444 1.90 18.58 28.13
C TYR A 444 2.57 18.37 26.76
N PHE A 445 2.27 19.20 25.75
CA PHE A 445 2.94 19.09 24.46
C PHE A 445 4.45 19.28 24.64
N SER A 446 4.88 20.36 25.31
CA SER A 446 6.29 20.61 25.57
C SER A 446 6.91 19.50 26.42
N LYS A 447 6.26 19.08 27.52
CA LYS A 447 6.77 18.00 28.39
C LYS A 447 7.00 16.69 27.63
N VAL A 448 6.03 16.27 26.82
CA VAL A 448 6.12 15.01 26.08
C VAL A 448 7.13 15.13 24.94
N ALA A 449 7.17 16.27 24.25
CA ALA A 449 8.17 16.54 23.21
C ALA A 449 9.61 16.49 23.76
N ASP A 450 9.84 17.06 24.95
CA ASP A 450 11.17 17.04 25.59
C ASP A 450 11.62 15.61 25.88
N VAL A 451 10.73 14.79 26.43
CA VAL A 451 10.99 13.36 26.67
C VAL A 451 11.19 12.61 25.36
N TYR A 452 10.42 12.92 24.31
CA TYR A 452 10.55 12.29 22.99
C TYR A 452 11.94 12.51 22.41
N TYR A 453 12.40 13.77 22.28
CA TYR A 453 13.71 14.05 21.69
C TYR A 453 14.87 13.56 22.55
N GLN A 454 14.77 13.62 23.88
CA GLN A 454 15.76 13.01 24.77
C GLN A 454 15.84 11.49 24.59
N THR A 455 14.67 10.85 24.45
CA THR A 455 14.59 9.40 24.22
C THR A 455 15.15 9.02 22.86
N LEU A 456 14.86 9.81 21.81
CA LEU A 456 15.39 9.62 20.47
C LEU A 456 16.93 9.62 20.50
N LYS A 457 17.54 10.65 21.11
CA LYS A 457 19.00 10.74 21.29
C LYS A 457 19.57 9.60 22.14
N THR A 458 18.88 9.21 23.22
CA THR A 458 19.32 8.07 24.05
C THR A 458 19.29 6.74 23.27
N THR A 459 18.35 6.60 22.33
CA THR A 459 18.14 5.37 21.57
C THR A 459 19.07 5.28 20.35
N PHE A 460 19.30 6.38 19.63
CA PHE A 460 20.03 6.37 18.36
C PHE A 460 21.24 7.31 18.27
N GLY A 461 21.47 8.13 19.29
CA GLY A 461 22.53 9.15 19.27
C GLY A 461 22.11 10.46 18.60
N ASP A 462 22.99 11.44 18.66
CA ASP A 462 22.82 12.75 18.02
C ASP A 462 23.50 12.73 16.64
N ILE A 463 22.89 12.04 15.68
CA ILE A 463 23.50 11.67 14.39
C ILE A 463 22.84 12.31 13.17
N SER A 464 21.79 13.11 13.36
CA SER A 464 21.12 13.82 12.28
C SER A 464 20.45 15.09 12.79
N HIS A 465 20.29 16.05 11.86
CA HIS A 465 19.59 17.31 12.03
C HIS A 465 18.23 17.36 11.30
N TYR A 466 17.76 16.25 10.72
CA TYR A 466 16.54 16.25 9.90
C TYR A 466 15.42 15.46 10.56
N TYR A 467 14.26 16.11 10.70
CA TYR A 467 13.09 15.53 11.37
C TYR A 467 11.84 15.69 10.50
N ALA A 468 11.09 14.61 10.29
CA ALA A 468 9.84 14.60 9.54
C ALA A 468 8.64 14.36 10.46
N VAL A 469 7.68 15.27 10.49
CA VAL A 469 6.42 15.10 11.21
C VAL A 469 5.32 15.96 10.62
N ASP A 470 4.13 15.39 10.45
CA ASP A 470 3.03 16.00 9.71
C ASP A 470 1.74 16.00 10.56
N PRO A 471 1.54 16.99 11.46
CA PRO A 471 0.28 17.11 12.16
C PRO A 471 -0.86 17.32 11.15
N PHE A 472 -2.03 16.72 11.43
CA PHE A 472 -3.23 16.83 10.59
C PHE A 472 -3.10 16.23 9.18
N HIS A 473 -2.21 15.25 9.01
CA HIS A 473 -2.09 14.49 7.76
C HIS A 473 -3.42 13.79 7.42
N GLU A 474 -3.93 14.04 6.21
CA GLU A 474 -5.22 13.53 5.70
C GLU A 474 -6.42 13.75 6.63
N GLY A 475 -6.46 14.90 7.31
CA GLY A 475 -7.62 15.33 8.09
C GLY A 475 -7.28 15.58 9.55
N GLY A 476 -8.05 14.99 10.47
CA GLY A 476 -7.97 15.30 11.88
C GLY A 476 -8.70 16.59 12.26
N ASN A 477 -8.60 16.97 13.53
CA ASN A 477 -9.29 18.12 14.09
C ASN A 477 -8.29 19.14 14.63
N ARG A 478 -8.32 20.34 14.05
CA ARG A 478 -7.50 21.48 14.47
C ARG A 478 -8.08 22.23 15.67
N ALA A 479 -9.34 21.99 16.02
CA ALA A 479 -10.09 22.73 17.03
C ALA A 479 -9.96 24.26 16.84
N ASP A 480 -9.65 24.99 17.91
CA ASP A 480 -9.38 26.42 17.92
C ASP A 480 -7.88 26.77 17.79
N LEU A 481 -7.04 25.84 17.30
CA LEU A 481 -5.61 26.10 17.10
C LEU A 481 -5.38 27.01 15.88
N ASP A 482 -4.45 27.94 16.04
CA ASP A 482 -3.91 28.83 15.01
C ASP A 482 -2.73 28.12 14.34
N MET A 483 -2.81 27.92 13.03
CA MET A 483 -1.82 27.16 12.27
C MET A 483 -0.45 27.87 12.19
N VAL A 484 -0.40 29.20 12.26
CA VAL A 484 0.86 29.95 12.38
C VAL A 484 1.54 29.56 13.68
N LYS A 485 0.79 29.58 14.79
CA LYS A 485 1.33 29.29 16.11
C LYS A 485 1.67 27.80 16.28
N VAL A 486 0.89 26.89 15.68
CA VAL A 486 1.24 25.46 15.63
C VAL A 486 2.59 25.26 14.95
N ALA A 487 2.79 25.82 13.75
CA ALA A 487 4.05 25.73 13.02
C ALA A 487 5.23 26.29 13.85
N GLN A 488 5.06 27.47 14.45
CA GLN A 488 6.06 28.08 15.32
C GLN A 488 6.39 27.20 16.52
N THR A 489 5.39 26.69 17.23
CA THR A 489 5.60 25.92 18.46
C THR A 489 6.27 24.58 18.17
N VAL A 490 5.83 23.85 17.15
CA VAL A 490 6.47 22.57 16.77
C VAL A 490 7.90 22.80 16.32
N GLN A 491 8.14 23.75 15.41
CA GLN A 491 9.48 24.02 14.90
C GLN A 491 10.43 24.52 16.00
N ASN A 492 9.98 25.44 16.86
CA ASN A 492 10.81 25.92 17.97
C ASN A 492 11.14 24.82 18.96
N LYS A 493 10.23 23.87 19.19
CA LYS A 493 10.48 22.72 20.06
C LYS A 493 11.51 21.77 19.44
N ILE A 494 11.47 21.53 18.13
CA ILE A 494 12.55 20.81 17.44
C ILE A 494 13.89 21.55 17.63
N LEU A 495 13.91 22.87 17.38
CA LEU A 495 15.12 23.70 17.46
C LEU A 495 15.71 23.83 18.87
N GLU A 496 14.91 23.64 19.91
CA GLU A 496 15.37 23.61 21.30
C GLU A 496 16.25 22.38 21.59
N HIS A 497 15.95 21.25 20.94
CA HIS A 497 16.71 20.01 21.09
C HIS A 497 17.85 19.87 20.07
N ASP A 498 17.75 20.57 18.95
CA ASP A 498 18.81 20.69 17.94
C ASP A 498 18.73 22.03 17.21
N LYS A 499 19.68 22.93 17.49
CA LYS A 499 19.71 24.29 16.95
C LYS A 499 19.88 24.34 15.42
N ASP A 500 20.41 23.28 14.82
CA ASP A 500 20.69 23.20 13.39
C ASP A 500 19.61 22.40 12.64
N ALA A 501 18.52 22.03 13.34
CA ALA A 501 17.49 21.16 12.82
C ALA A 501 16.77 21.73 11.59
N VAL A 502 16.45 20.84 10.65
CA VAL A 502 15.59 21.10 9.49
C VAL A 502 14.33 20.24 9.63
N TRP A 503 13.18 20.89 9.66
CA TRP A 503 11.89 20.22 9.66
C TRP A 503 11.47 19.89 8.23
N ILE A 504 11.38 18.58 7.93
CA ILE A 504 10.83 18.06 6.68
C ILE A 504 9.31 17.94 6.80
N ILE A 505 8.59 18.53 5.85
CA ILE A 505 7.12 18.59 5.85
C ILE A 505 6.59 18.08 4.51
N GLN A 506 5.62 17.17 4.56
CA GLN A 506 4.95 16.65 3.37
C GLN A 506 3.92 17.67 2.86
N ASN A 507 4.04 18.09 1.59
CA ASN A 507 2.98 18.82 0.91
C ASN A 507 2.02 17.84 0.22
N TRP A 508 0.90 17.53 0.88
CA TRP A 508 -0.13 16.61 0.41
C TRP A 508 -1.52 17.16 0.70
N GLN A 509 -2.36 17.24 -0.34
CA GLN A 509 -3.71 17.80 -0.27
C GLN A 509 -3.70 19.20 0.38
N GLU A 510 -4.45 19.40 1.46
CA GLU A 510 -4.57 20.69 2.16
C GLU A 510 -3.44 20.97 3.17
N ASN A 511 -2.50 20.03 3.36
CA ASN A 511 -1.43 20.14 4.35
C ASN A 511 -0.05 20.34 3.69
N PRO A 512 0.79 21.27 4.16
CA PRO A 512 0.48 22.34 5.12
C PRO A 512 -0.37 23.45 4.49
N THR A 513 -1.16 24.16 5.31
CA THR A 513 -1.88 25.37 4.88
C THR A 513 -0.93 26.55 4.68
N ASP A 514 -1.33 27.58 3.95
CA ASP A 514 -0.50 28.80 3.79
C ASP A 514 -0.23 29.51 5.12
N ALA A 515 -1.22 29.50 6.03
CA ALA A 515 -1.05 30.02 7.39
C ALA A 515 0.05 29.25 8.16
N PHE A 516 0.08 27.93 8.02
CA PHE A 516 1.13 27.10 8.60
C PHE A 516 2.50 27.45 8.02
N LEU A 517 2.62 27.55 6.70
CA LEU A 517 3.87 27.93 6.02
C LEU A 517 4.39 29.30 6.49
N ASN A 518 3.49 30.26 6.73
CA ASN A 518 3.85 31.59 7.21
C ASN A 518 4.38 31.61 8.66
N GLY A 519 4.12 30.55 9.44
CA GLY A 519 4.67 30.40 10.79
C GLY A 519 6.10 29.86 10.83
N LEU A 520 6.64 29.36 9.73
CA LEU A 520 7.93 28.69 9.69
C LEU A 520 9.11 29.67 9.64
N LYS A 521 10.18 29.34 10.36
CA LYS A 521 11.56 29.76 10.06
C LYS A 521 12.03 28.97 8.84
N LYS A 522 12.01 29.62 7.67
CA LYS A 522 12.10 28.94 6.37
C LYS A 522 13.46 28.29 6.10
N ASP A 523 14.52 28.82 6.68
CA ASP A 523 15.87 28.24 6.65
C ASP A 523 15.99 26.92 7.42
N HIS A 524 15.07 26.67 8.35
CA HIS A 524 14.95 25.44 9.14
C HIS A 524 13.75 24.58 8.70
N ALA A 525 13.31 24.70 7.44
CA ALA A 525 12.21 23.93 6.88
C ALA A 525 12.54 23.45 5.47
N LEU A 526 12.04 22.26 5.12
CA LEU A 526 12.18 21.66 3.81
C LEU A 526 10.86 20.98 3.40
N ILE A 527 10.21 21.51 2.38
CA ILE A 527 8.94 20.97 1.89
C ILE A 527 9.21 19.87 0.87
N LEU A 528 8.59 18.71 1.06
CA LEU A 528 8.53 17.67 0.04
C LEU A 528 7.30 17.95 -0.83
N ASP A 529 7.49 18.43 -2.07
CA ASP A 529 6.40 18.48 -3.04
C ASP A 529 6.11 17.05 -3.49
N LEU A 530 5.17 16.39 -2.80
CA LEU A 530 5.08 14.93 -2.78
C LEU A 530 4.73 14.32 -4.12
N TYR A 531 4.00 15.03 -4.97
CA TYR A 531 3.40 14.51 -6.20
C TYR A 531 3.72 15.42 -7.39
N ALA A 532 4.95 15.92 -7.45
CA ALA A 532 5.36 16.92 -8.42
C ALA A 532 5.43 16.38 -9.86
N ASP A 533 5.55 15.07 -10.03
CA ASP A 533 5.47 14.39 -11.32
C ASP A 533 4.10 14.53 -12.00
N ASN A 534 3.02 14.74 -11.22
CA ASN A 534 1.67 14.93 -11.75
C ASN A 534 1.06 16.30 -11.41
N LYS A 535 1.05 16.63 -10.10
CA LYS A 535 0.43 17.82 -9.52
C LYS A 535 1.51 18.68 -8.83
N PRO A 536 2.36 19.39 -9.60
CA PRO A 536 3.42 20.24 -9.06
C PRO A 536 2.84 21.46 -8.33
N ASN A 537 2.73 21.35 -7.00
CA ASN A 537 2.16 22.41 -6.18
C ASN A 537 3.13 23.59 -5.97
N HIS A 538 4.44 23.36 -6.10
CA HIS A 538 5.44 24.44 -6.00
C HIS A 538 5.15 25.61 -6.96
N ALA A 539 4.68 25.31 -8.18
CA ALA A 539 4.39 26.31 -9.21
C ALA A 539 3.21 27.22 -8.84
N ILE A 540 2.15 26.65 -8.25
CA ILE A 540 0.94 27.40 -7.89
C ILE A 540 1.02 28.03 -6.50
N ARG A 541 1.87 27.51 -5.61
CA ARG A 541 2.04 28.02 -4.22
C ARG A 541 3.27 28.92 -4.05
N HIS A 542 3.77 29.51 -5.13
CA HIS A 542 4.92 30.41 -5.14
C HIS A 542 6.13 29.85 -4.38
N GLU A 543 6.57 28.65 -4.77
CA GLU A 543 7.62 27.89 -4.07
C GLU A 543 7.35 27.76 -2.56
N PHE A 544 6.10 27.44 -2.21
CA PHE A 544 5.62 27.32 -0.84
C PHE A 544 5.89 28.55 0.01
N ASN A 545 5.49 29.72 -0.50
CA ASN A 545 5.81 31.03 0.06
C ASN A 545 7.32 31.22 0.27
N ASN A 546 8.15 30.93 -0.75
CA ASN A 546 9.61 31.06 -0.68
C ASN A 546 10.29 30.15 0.36
N THR A 547 9.81 28.91 0.52
CA THR A 547 10.36 27.93 1.47
C THR A 547 11.18 26.88 0.70
N PRO A 548 12.36 26.45 1.18
CA PRO A 548 13.13 25.38 0.54
C PRO A 548 12.30 24.13 0.28
N TRP A 549 12.45 23.52 -0.89
CA TRP A 549 11.61 22.38 -1.28
C TRP A 549 12.33 21.37 -2.17
N ILE A 550 11.79 20.15 -2.24
CA ILE A 550 12.26 19.04 -3.09
C ILE A 550 11.14 18.67 -4.06
N TRP A 551 11.49 18.52 -5.34
CA TRP A 551 10.61 17.96 -6.36
C TRP A 551 10.58 16.45 -6.22
N ASN A 552 9.42 15.83 -5.98
CA ASN A 552 9.36 14.38 -5.82
C ASN A 552 8.45 13.71 -6.83
N MET A 553 8.87 12.53 -7.26
CA MET A 553 8.01 11.57 -7.96
C MET A 553 7.30 10.68 -6.95
N LEU A 554 5.97 10.78 -6.91
CA LEU A 554 5.14 9.87 -6.11
C LEU A 554 4.98 8.55 -6.84
N HIS A 555 4.52 8.58 -8.10
CA HIS A 555 4.33 7.43 -8.98
C HIS A 555 3.46 6.28 -8.42
N ALA A 556 3.96 5.52 -7.45
CA ALA A 556 3.32 4.32 -6.92
C ALA A 556 2.52 4.60 -5.64
N PHE A 557 1.28 4.12 -5.63
CA PHE A 557 0.35 4.17 -4.51
C PHE A 557 -0.01 2.73 -4.12
N GLY A 558 0.03 2.40 -2.84
CA GLY A 558 -0.36 1.10 -2.30
C GLY A 558 0.48 -0.09 -2.77
N GLY A 559 1.51 0.05 -3.60
CA GLY A 559 2.15 -1.11 -4.24
C GLY A 559 1.32 -1.75 -5.34
N ARG A 560 0.30 -1.05 -5.84
CA ARG A 560 -0.48 -1.52 -6.98
C ARG A 560 0.39 -1.59 -8.22
N MET A 561 0.15 -2.62 -9.01
CA MET A 561 1.00 -2.98 -10.13
C MET A 561 0.36 -2.61 -11.46
N GLY A 562 1.18 -2.18 -12.41
CA GLY A 562 0.78 -1.79 -13.75
C GLY A 562 1.85 -0.91 -14.38
N PHE A 563 1.89 -0.87 -15.71
CA PHE A 563 2.72 0.11 -16.39
C PHE A 563 2.04 1.48 -16.30
N SER A 564 2.70 2.42 -15.63
CA SER A 564 2.28 3.82 -15.57
C SER A 564 3.49 4.70 -15.26
N GLY A 565 3.49 5.91 -15.81
CA GLY A 565 4.48 6.94 -15.52
C GLY A 565 4.71 7.87 -16.69
N MET A 566 5.44 8.96 -16.47
CA MET A 566 5.68 9.96 -17.50
C MET A 566 7.18 10.25 -17.63
N PRO A 567 7.94 9.43 -18.39
CA PRO A 567 9.38 9.63 -18.58
C PRO A 567 9.70 11.00 -19.19
N GLU A 568 8.84 11.51 -20.07
CA GLU A 568 8.98 12.85 -20.64
C GLU A 568 8.92 13.94 -19.56
N VAL A 569 8.04 13.81 -18.55
CA VAL A 569 7.95 14.78 -17.45
C VAL A 569 9.24 14.78 -16.63
N LEU A 570 9.83 13.61 -16.34
CA LEU A 570 11.11 13.53 -15.62
C LEU A 570 12.24 14.18 -16.43
N ALA A 571 12.33 13.87 -17.72
CA ALA A 571 13.37 14.38 -18.62
C ALA A 571 13.30 15.90 -18.83
N GLN A 572 12.09 16.48 -18.81
CA GLN A 572 11.86 17.86 -19.20
C GLN A 572 11.61 18.78 -17.99
N GLU A 573 10.67 18.41 -17.12
CA GLU A 573 10.15 19.30 -16.07
C GLU A 573 11.11 19.41 -14.88
N ILE A 574 11.90 18.38 -14.55
CA ILE A 574 12.88 18.45 -13.44
C ILE A 574 13.95 19.54 -13.70
N PRO A 575 14.67 19.55 -14.85
CA PRO A 575 15.61 20.64 -15.15
C PRO A 575 14.94 21.99 -15.36
N GLN A 576 13.70 22.01 -15.88
CA GLN A 576 12.93 23.24 -16.05
C GLN A 576 12.59 23.87 -14.70
N SER A 577 12.02 23.09 -13.76
CA SER A 577 11.75 23.55 -12.40
C SER A 577 13.01 24.08 -11.73
N LEU A 578 14.16 23.42 -11.91
CA LEU A 578 15.44 23.91 -11.39
C LEU A 578 15.81 25.29 -11.96
N ALA A 579 15.63 25.50 -13.27
CA ALA A 579 15.96 26.76 -13.92
C ALA A 579 15.01 27.91 -13.53
N GLU A 580 13.75 27.60 -13.24
CA GLU A 580 12.70 28.58 -12.94
C GLU A 580 12.59 28.90 -11.44
N SER A 581 13.19 28.07 -10.58
CA SER A 581 13.01 28.12 -9.12
C SER A 581 14.23 28.69 -8.39
N LYS A 582 13.98 29.35 -7.26
CA LYS A 582 15.05 29.85 -6.37
C LYS A 582 15.24 28.99 -5.12
N TYR A 583 14.20 28.28 -4.71
CA TYR A 583 14.13 27.53 -3.45
C TYR A 583 14.10 26.02 -3.65
N MET A 584 14.10 25.52 -4.89
CA MET A 584 14.30 24.10 -5.18
C MET A 584 15.69 23.66 -4.70
N LYS A 585 15.74 22.68 -3.78
CA LYS A 585 16.97 22.13 -3.22
C LYS A 585 17.31 20.74 -3.73
N GLY A 586 16.35 20.05 -4.31
CA GLY A 586 16.56 18.66 -4.67
C GLY A 586 15.47 18.02 -5.51
N VAL A 587 15.74 16.77 -5.84
CA VAL A 587 14.80 15.81 -6.42
C VAL A 587 14.64 14.61 -5.50
N GLY A 588 13.59 13.83 -5.63
CA GLY A 588 13.43 12.65 -4.78
C GLY A 588 12.29 11.71 -5.15
N VAL A 589 12.23 10.60 -4.43
CA VAL A 589 11.17 9.59 -4.53
C VAL A 589 10.37 9.60 -3.25
N THR A 590 9.06 9.82 -3.39
CA THR A 590 8.06 9.78 -2.31
C THR A 590 7.04 8.68 -2.56
N ALA A 591 7.38 7.67 -3.36
CA ALA A 591 6.51 6.54 -3.66
C ALA A 591 6.04 5.81 -2.40
N GLU A 592 4.76 5.43 -2.36
CA GLU A 592 4.23 4.63 -1.25
C GLU A 592 4.84 3.23 -1.22
N SER A 593 5.39 2.77 -2.34
CA SER A 593 5.98 1.44 -2.51
C SER A 593 7.08 1.47 -3.56
N LEU A 594 8.02 0.53 -3.48
CA LEU A 594 9.07 0.31 -4.48
C LEU A 594 8.89 -1.06 -5.15
N GLY A 595 9.64 -1.31 -6.24
CA GLY A 595 9.65 -2.60 -6.94
C GLY A 595 8.65 -2.72 -8.09
N THR A 596 8.27 -1.59 -8.71
CA THR A 596 7.55 -1.56 -9.99
C THR A 596 8.16 -0.47 -10.88
N ASN A 597 8.00 -0.58 -12.21
CA ASN A 597 8.42 0.46 -13.17
C ASN A 597 9.88 0.96 -12.96
N PRO A 598 10.88 0.06 -12.90
CA PRO A 598 12.25 0.39 -12.47
C PRO A 598 12.90 1.54 -13.24
N MET A 599 12.60 1.65 -14.53
CA MET A 599 13.14 2.68 -15.41
C MET A 599 12.88 4.10 -14.86
N LEU A 600 11.70 4.37 -14.30
CA LEU A 600 11.34 5.71 -13.81
C LEU A 600 12.17 6.13 -12.60
N TYR A 601 12.46 5.19 -11.69
CA TYR A 601 13.22 5.45 -10.47
C TYR A 601 14.70 5.70 -10.81
N GLU A 602 15.26 4.90 -11.72
CA GLU A 602 16.62 5.12 -12.19
C GLU A 602 16.74 6.43 -13.00
N MET A 603 15.76 6.71 -13.86
CA MET A 603 15.70 7.96 -14.62
C MET A 603 15.64 9.18 -13.71
N LEU A 604 14.79 9.18 -12.69
CA LEU A 604 14.70 10.30 -11.75
C LEU A 604 16.05 10.61 -11.10
N TYR A 605 16.77 9.58 -10.67
CA TYR A 605 18.06 9.77 -10.03
C TYR A 605 19.20 10.08 -11.02
N ASP A 606 19.13 9.61 -12.25
CA ASP A 606 20.03 10.05 -13.32
C ASP A 606 19.79 11.53 -13.68
N MET A 607 18.54 11.99 -13.68
CA MET A 607 18.20 13.41 -13.87
C MET A 607 18.76 14.31 -12.76
N ALA A 608 19.08 13.76 -11.58
CA ALA A 608 19.76 14.50 -10.53
C ALA A 608 21.20 14.92 -10.91
N TRP A 609 21.75 14.39 -12.01
CA TRP A 609 23.07 14.73 -12.54
C TRP A 609 23.01 15.56 -13.83
N GLU A 610 21.81 15.93 -14.26
CA GLU A 610 21.59 16.73 -15.46
C GLU A 610 21.20 18.18 -15.10
N LYS A 611 21.64 19.13 -15.94
CA LYS A 611 21.39 20.58 -15.75
C LYS A 611 20.42 21.14 -16.80
N SER A 612 20.01 20.33 -17.75
CA SER A 612 19.17 20.73 -18.88
C SER A 612 18.32 19.54 -19.33
N PRO A 613 17.18 19.78 -20.00
CA PRO A 613 16.34 18.70 -20.50
C PRO A 613 17.06 17.71 -21.43
N ILE A 614 16.66 16.44 -21.38
CA ILE A 614 17.21 15.35 -22.22
C ILE A 614 16.11 14.66 -23.05
N SER A 615 16.51 13.86 -24.05
CA SER A 615 15.57 12.98 -24.76
C SER A 615 15.20 11.77 -23.91
N SER A 616 13.93 11.64 -23.51
CA SER A 616 13.44 10.48 -22.76
C SER A 616 13.53 9.18 -23.56
N THR A 617 13.26 9.22 -24.87
CA THR A 617 13.39 8.06 -25.76
C THR A 617 14.83 7.57 -25.85
N GLU A 618 15.78 8.48 -26.07
CA GLU A 618 17.21 8.12 -26.15
C GLU A 618 17.72 7.57 -24.81
N TYR A 619 17.28 8.19 -23.69
CA TYR A 619 17.58 7.68 -22.36
C TYR A 619 17.08 6.23 -22.18
N ILE A 620 15.83 5.95 -22.54
CA ILE A 620 15.22 4.62 -22.40
C ILE A 620 15.99 3.59 -23.24
N HIS A 621 16.34 3.89 -24.49
CA HIS A 621 17.11 2.99 -25.35
C HIS A 621 18.50 2.67 -24.75
N ASN A 622 19.18 3.67 -24.18
CA ASN A 622 20.46 3.47 -23.48
C ASN A 622 20.30 2.64 -22.20
N TRP A 623 19.24 2.89 -21.43
CA TRP A 623 18.91 2.13 -20.22
C TRP A 623 18.64 0.66 -20.53
N LEU A 624 17.91 0.35 -21.60
CA LEU A 624 17.66 -1.03 -22.06
C LEU A 624 18.94 -1.78 -22.38
N THR A 625 19.94 -1.08 -22.91
CA THR A 625 21.24 -1.69 -23.21
C THR A 625 21.94 -2.17 -21.94
N SER A 626 21.94 -1.39 -20.85
CA SER A 626 22.53 -1.81 -19.58
C SER A 626 21.68 -2.87 -18.86
N ARG A 627 20.35 -2.75 -18.95
CA ARG A 627 19.42 -3.72 -18.36
C ARG A 627 19.54 -5.10 -19.00
N TYR A 628 19.68 -5.19 -20.32
CA TYR A 628 19.72 -6.46 -21.03
C TYR A 628 21.13 -6.91 -21.44
N GLY A 629 22.12 -6.04 -21.29
CA GLY A 629 23.52 -6.28 -21.66
C GLY A 629 23.79 -6.16 -23.17
N ALA A 630 22.78 -5.83 -23.99
CA ALA A 630 22.91 -5.63 -25.43
C ALA A 630 21.73 -4.83 -26.01
N GLN A 631 21.97 -4.16 -27.15
CA GLN A 631 20.94 -3.47 -27.93
C GLN A 631 20.06 -4.43 -28.74
N SER A 632 18.79 -4.07 -28.93
CA SER A 632 17.86 -4.77 -29.81
C SER A 632 16.83 -3.81 -30.40
N PRO A 633 16.78 -3.63 -31.73
CA PRO A 633 15.77 -2.79 -32.37
C PRO A 633 14.33 -3.19 -32.05
N GLU A 634 14.06 -4.48 -31.86
CA GLU A 634 12.74 -5.01 -31.52
C GLU A 634 12.30 -4.56 -30.12
N ILE A 635 13.23 -4.57 -29.16
CA ILE A 635 12.95 -4.10 -27.80
C ILE A 635 12.83 -2.58 -27.77
N GLU A 636 13.70 -1.85 -28.47
CA GLU A 636 13.59 -0.39 -28.61
C GLU A 636 12.22 0.00 -29.19
N GLN A 637 11.78 -0.67 -30.26
CA GLN A 637 10.45 -0.50 -30.83
C GLN A 637 9.34 -0.83 -29.82
N ALA A 638 9.49 -1.88 -29.03
CA ALA A 638 8.52 -2.26 -28.01
C ALA A 638 8.38 -1.17 -26.92
N TRP A 639 9.48 -0.54 -26.54
CA TRP A 639 9.47 0.57 -25.58
C TRP A 639 9.03 1.90 -26.19
N ASP A 640 9.21 2.13 -27.48
CA ASP A 640 8.58 3.24 -28.19
C ASP A 640 7.05 3.11 -28.17
N ILE A 641 6.52 1.88 -28.29
CA ILE A 641 5.10 1.59 -28.11
C ILE A 641 4.69 1.81 -26.65
N MET A 642 5.50 1.39 -25.68
CA MET A 642 5.25 1.64 -24.24
C MET A 642 5.08 3.15 -23.97
N VAL A 643 5.98 3.99 -24.49
CA VAL A 643 5.92 5.46 -24.36
C VAL A 643 4.69 6.06 -25.04
N LYS A 644 4.22 5.49 -26.15
CA LYS A 644 2.97 5.93 -26.81
C LYS A 644 1.70 5.46 -26.09
N THR A 645 1.81 4.43 -25.25
CA THR A 645 0.68 3.80 -24.57
C THR A 645 0.81 3.98 -23.07
N ALA A 646 1.22 2.98 -22.29
CA ALA A 646 1.17 3.04 -20.83
C ALA A 646 2.06 4.12 -20.19
N TYR A 647 3.11 4.60 -20.88
CA TYR A 647 4.03 5.65 -20.43
C TYR A 647 3.83 7.00 -21.14
N HIS A 648 2.69 7.20 -21.81
CA HIS A 648 2.40 8.47 -22.45
C HIS A 648 2.21 9.59 -21.43
N ARG A 649 2.47 10.83 -21.84
CA ARG A 649 2.28 12.00 -20.99
C ARG A 649 0.79 12.27 -20.78
N ARG A 650 0.36 12.19 -19.51
CA ARG A 650 -1.02 12.47 -19.06
C ARG A 650 -1.04 13.13 -17.67
N LYS A 651 -1.52 14.38 -17.59
CA LYS A 651 -1.58 15.17 -16.33
C LYS A 651 -2.94 15.12 -15.63
N ASP A 652 -3.95 14.50 -16.23
CA ASP A 652 -5.23 14.21 -15.59
C ASP A 652 -5.09 13.07 -14.56
N ARG A 653 -4.23 12.09 -14.83
CA ARG A 653 -3.98 10.92 -13.96
C ARG A 653 -2.57 10.34 -14.16
N GLN A 654 -1.83 10.10 -13.07
CA GLN A 654 -0.50 9.49 -13.13
C GLN A 654 -0.36 8.38 -12.07
N ARG A 655 -1.12 7.31 -12.29
CA ARG A 655 -1.21 6.17 -11.40
C ARG A 655 -1.43 4.92 -12.26
N ALA A 656 -0.88 3.78 -11.84
CA ALA A 656 -1.21 2.52 -12.47
C ALA A 656 -2.71 2.26 -12.33
N GLU A 657 -3.36 2.00 -13.46
CA GLU A 657 -4.75 1.55 -13.48
C GLU A 657 -4.89 0.20 -12.78
N ASP A 658 -6.00 0.05 -12.05
CA ASP A 658 -6.33 -1.20 -11.39
C ASP A 658 -6.60 -2.30 -12.42
N SER A 659 -6.13 -3.52 -12.13
CA SER A 659 -6.59 -4.70 -12.86
C SER A 659 -8.02 -5.04 -12.41
N ILE A 660 -8.92 -5.32 -13.36
CA ILE A 660 -10.27 -5.80 -13.00
C ILE A 660 -10.23 -7.15 -12.29
N ILE A 661 -9.17 -7.95 -12.50
CA ILE A 661 -8.96 -9.22 -11.77
C ILE A 661 -8.97 -8.95 -10.26
N ASP A 662 -8.33 -7.87 -9.85
CA ASP A 662 -8.06 -7.53 -8.46
C ASP A 662 -9.24 -6.82 -7.81
N ALA A 663 -10.32 -6.58 -8.55
CA ALA A 663 -11.49 -5.87 -8.06
C ALA A 663 -12.48 -6.77 -7.32
N LYS A 664 -13.19 -6.17 -6.37
CA LYS A 664 -14.40 -6.78 -5.79
C LYS A 664 -15.46 -6.95 -6.88
N PRO A 665 -15.88 -8.18 -7.22
CA PRO A 665 -16.81 -8.43 -8.31
C PRO A 665 -18.18 -7.78 -8.10
N GLY A 666 -18.79 -7.38 -9.21
CA GLY A 666 -20.09 -6.74 -9.23
C GLY A 666 -20.45 -6.26 -10.63
N PHE A 667 -21.59 -5.60 -10.73
CA PHE A 667 -22.00 -4.94 -11.97
C PHE A 667 -21.41 -3.52 -12.07
N GLY A 668 -21.02 -3.08 -13.26
CA GLY A 668 -20.50 -1.74 -13.52
C GLY A 668 -19.18 -1.44 -12.82
N VAL A 669 -18.38 -2.47 -12.51
CA VAL A 669 -17.11 -2.32 -11.81
C VAL A 669 -16.11 -1.63 -12.73
N THR A 670 -15.52 -0.56 -12.20
CA THR A 670 -14.56 0.31 -12.89
C THR A 670 -13.31 0.54 -12.05
N ARG A 671 -13.17 -0.13 -10.91
CA ARG A 671 -12.09 0.08 -9.95
C ARG A 671 -11.92 -1.14 -9.05
N ALA A 672 -10.69 -1.44 -8.63
CA ALA A 672 -10.44 -2.45 -7.60
C ALA A 672 -10.48 -1.83 -6.22
N CYS A 673 -9.76 -0.74 -6.03
CA CYS A 673 -9.82 0.07 -4.82
C CYS A 673 -10.74 1.29 -4.99
N THR A 674 -10.95 2.05 -3.92
CA THR A 674 -11.89 3.18 -3.94
C THR A 674 -11.45 4.33 -4.83
N TYR A 675 -10.15 4.53 -4.99
CA TYR A 675 -9.58 5.78 -5.49
C TYR A 675 -9.09 5.75 -6.93
N TYR A 676 -8.95 4.57 -7.55
CA TYR A 676 -8.26 4.43 -8.84
C TYR A 676 -9.05 3.59 -9.83
N THR A 677 -8.98 3.96 -11.11
CA THR A 677 -9.79 3.34 -12.16
C THR A 677 -9.10 2.12 -12.77
N ALA A 678 -9.90 1.18 -13.26
CA ALA A 678 -9.49 0.06 -14.12
C ALA A 678 -9.72 0.39 -15.62
N LEU A 679 -10.17 1.61 -15.92
CA LEU A 679 -10.31 2.10 -17.29
C LEU A 679 -8.94 2.54 -17.82
N ILE A 680 -8.45 1.78 -18.80
CA ILE A 680 -7.24 2.07 -19.56
C ILE A 680 -7.55 3.14 -20.61
N ASP A 681 -6.71 4.18 -20.68
CA ASP A 681 -6.85 5.33 -21.58
C ASP A 681 -5.98 5.26 -22.84
N TYR A 682 -5.17 4.20 -22.98
CA TYR A 682 -4.38 3.93 -24.18
C TYR A 682 -4.99 2.81 -25.03
N ASP A 683 -4.60 2.75 -26.31
CA ASP A 683 -5.00 1.67 -27.21
C ASP A 683 -4.38 0.33 -26.75
N LYS A 684 -5.23 -0.57 -26.23
CA LYS A 684 -4.83 -1.89 -25.74
C LYS A 684 -4.29 -2.78 -26.87
N ALA A 685 -4.80 -2.66 -28.09
CA ALA A 685 -4.33 -3.44 -29.23
C ALA A 685 -2.96 -2.95 -29.72
N GLU A 686 -2.69 -1.65 -29.61
CA GLU A 686 -1.35 -1.10 -29.83
C GLU A 686 -0.37 -1.62 -28.76
N PHE A 687 -0.74 -1.58 -27.48
CA PHE A 687 0.10 -2.13 -26.39
C PHE A 687 0.42 -3.62 -26.60
N GLU A 688 -0.55 -4.42 -27.07
CA GLU A 688 -0.33 -5.86 -27.31
C GLU A 688 0.78 -6.17 -28.31
N LYS A 689 1.16 -5.23 -29.19
CA LYS A 689 2.28 -5.39 -30.14
C LYS A 689 3.64 -5.51 -29.46
N ILE A 690 3.77 -5.07 -28.20
CA ILE A 690 4.99 -5.20 -27.39
C ILE A 690 5.35 -6.68 -27.17
N LEU A 691 4.38 -7.52 -26.84
CA LEU A 691 4.65 -8.91 -26.44
C LEU A 691 5.22 -9.77 -27.59
N PRO A 692 4.71 -9.71 -28.84
CA PRO A 692 5.34 -10.34 -29.99
C PRO A 692 6.79 -9.88 -30.24
N LEU A 693 7.10 -8.60 -30.04
CA LEU A 693 8.45 -8.07 -30.22
C LEU A 693 9.42 -8.71 -29.22
N TYR A 694 9.03 -8.79 -27.95
CA TYR A 694 9.82 -9.51 -26.95
C TYR A 694 9.98 -10.99 -27.32
N LEU A 695 8.91 -11.68 -27.68
CA LEU A 695 8.94 -13.10 -28.04
C LEU A 695 9.85 -13.38 -29.25
N SER A 696 9.98 -12.45 -30.20
CA SER A 696 10.81 -12.59 -31.38
C SER A 696 12.31 -12.70 -31.07
N VAL A 697 12.75 -12.10 -29.95
CA VAL A 697 14.15 -12.10 -29.49
C VAL A 697 14.38 -12.96 -28.25
N TYR A 698 13.39 -13.75 -27.84
CA TYR A 698 13.45 -14.56 -26.61
C TYR A 698 14.71 -15.40 -26.49
N ASP A 699 15.07 -16.15 -27.54
CA ASP A 699 16.21 -17.05 -27.50
C ASP A 699 17.55 -16.33 -27.28
N ARG A 700 17.63 -15.03 -27.59
CA ARG A 700 18.81 -14.18 -27.36
C ARG A 700 18.91 -13.69 -25.92
N PHE A 701 17.79 -13.42 -25.26
CA PHE A 701 17.75 -12.77 -23.94
C PHE A 701 17.21 -13.64 -22.79
N LYS A 702 16.85 -14.90 -23.07
CA LYS A 702 16.21 -15.79 -22.08
C LYS A 702 17.01 -16.00 -20.78
N ASP A 703 18.33 -15.92 -20.85
CA ASP A 703 19.22 -16.09 -19.69
C ASP A 703 19.42 -14.78 -18.90
N ASN A 704 18.97 -13.64 -19.43
CA ASN A 704 18.99 -12.36 -18.72
C ASN A 704 17.78 -12.29 -17.76
N PRO A 705 18.01 -12.19 -16.44
CA PRO A 705 16.93 -12.22 -15.47
C PRO A 705 16.01 -10.98 -15.52
N ALA A 706 16.55 -9.80 -15.89
CA ALA A 706 15.76 -8.59 -16.05
C ALA A 706 14.85 -8.65 -17.29
N TYR A 707 15.31 -9.28 -18.39
CA TYR A 707 14.46 -9.56 -19.54
C TYR A 707 13.33 -10.54 -19.19
N GLN A 708 13.62 -11.60 -18.43
CA GLN A 708 12.60 -12.54 -17.96
C GLN A 708 11.54 -11.85 -17.09
N HIS A 709 11.97 -10.97 -16.18
CA HIS A 709 11.08 -10.17 -15.36
C HIS A 709 10.14 -9.30 -16.21
N ASP A 710 10.69 -8.55 -17.16
CA ASP A 710 9.89 -7.63 -17.98
C ASP A 710 8.95 -8.37 -18.92
N LEU A 711 9.35 -9.52 -19.44
CA LEU A 711 8.46 -10.39 -20.23
C LEU A 711 7.26 -10.86 -19.39
N VAL A 712 7.46 -11.19 -18.11
CA VAL A 712 6.36 -11.53 -17.19
C VAL A 712 5.45 -10.34 -16.95
N ASP A 713 6.01 -9.16 -16.66
CA ASP A 713 5.21 -7.95 -16.37
C ASP A 713 4.41 -7.48 -17.60
N ILE A 714 5.00 -7.54 -18.80
CA ILE A 714 4.32 -7.26 -20.08
C ILE A 714 3.20 -8.28 -20.32
N THR A 715 3.47 -9.56 -20.15
CA THR A 715 2.45 -10.62 -20.31
C THR A 715 1.31 -10.42 -19.31
N ARG A 716 1.64 -10.05 -18.07
CA ARG A 716 0.68 -9.70 -17.04
C ARG A 716 -0.20 -8.53 -17.46
N GLN A 717 0.39 -7.45 -18.00
CA GLN A 717 -0.38 -6.29 -18.45
C GLN A 717 -1.29 -6.62 -19.64
N VAL A 718 -0.83 -7.44 -20.60
CA VAL A 718 -1.68 -7.92 -21.71
C VAL A 718 -2.92 -8.64 -21.18
N LEU A 719 -2.73 -9.57 -20.24
CA LEU A 719 -3.83 -10.30 -19.60
C LEU A 719 -4.73 -9.37 -18.78
N ALA A 720 -4.16 -8.42 -18.03
CA ALA A 720 -4.94 -7.43 -17.27
C ALA A 720 -5.81 -6.57 -18.20
N ASN A 721 -5.25 -6.08 -19.31
CA ASN A 721 -5.96 -5.27 -20.31
C ASN A 721 -7.14 -6.02 -20.93
N ALA A 722 -6.92 -7.28 -21.31
CA ALA A 722 -7.95 -8.14 -21.88
C ALA A 722 -9.00 -8.56 -20.85
N SER A 723 -8.63 -8.77 -19.60
CA SER A 723 -9.57 -9.17 -18.55
C SER A 723 -10.70 -8.15 -18.37
N TYR A 724 -10.40 -6.85 -18.54
CA TYR A 724 -11.42 -5.80 -18.53
C TYR A 724 -12.45 -5.99 -19.66
N GLU A 725 -11.99 -6.26 -20.88
CA GLU A 725 -12.87 -6.47 -22.03
C GLU A 725 -13.76 -7.71 -21.86
N TYR A 726 -13.18 -8.83 -21.39
CA TYR A 726 -13.95 -10.03 -21.09
C TYR A 726 -15.00 -9.81 -20.00
N TYR A 727 -14.64 -9.05 -18.95
CA TYR A 727 -15.57 -8.68 -17.90
C TYR A 727 -16.78 -7.92 -18.45
N ARG A 728 -16.54 -6.84 -19.21
CA ARG A 728 -17.61 -6.06 -19.83
C ARG A 728 -18.46 -6.90 -20.78
N ALA A 729 -17.83 -7.76 -21.59
CA ALA A 729 -18.51 -8.60 -22.55
C ALA A 729 -19.45 -9.63 -21.89
N PHE A 730 -19.00 -10.34 -20.84
CA PHE A 730 -19.87 -11.30 -20.18
C PHE A 730 -20.95 -10.60 -19.35
N GLU A 731 -20.66 -9.42 -18.79
CA GLU A 731 -21.66 -8.60 -18.10
C GLU A 731 -22.79 -8.21 -19.07
N ASP A 732 -22.45 -7.65 -20.22
CA ASP A 732 -23.41 -7.25 -21.26
C ASP A 732 -24.25 -8.46 -21.72
N ALA A 733 -23.62 -9.64 -21.89
CA ALA A 733 -24.31 -10.87 -22.23
C ALA A 733 -25.32 -11.29 -21.13
N TRP A 734 -24.95 -11.19 -19.86
CA TRP A 734 -25.86 -11.49 -18.75
C TRP A 734 -27.04 -10.51 -18.70
N MET A 735 -26.77 -9.22 -18.90
CA MET A 735 -27.81 -8.17 -18.95
C MET A 735 -28.76 -8.35 -20.13
N ALA A 736 -28.24 -8.78 -21.28
CA ALA A 736 -29.02 -9.13 -22.47
C ALA A 736 -29.76 -10.47 -22.34
N LYS A 737 -29.57 -11.20 -21.22
CA LYS A 737 -30.07 -12.57 -20.99
C LYS A 737 -29.58 -13.60 -22.02
N ASP A 738 -28.46 -13.31 -22.70
CA ASP A 738 -27.74 -14.29 -23.49
C ASP A 738 -26.86 -15.14 -22.56
N TYR A 739 -27.50 -16.08 -21.88
CA TYR A 739 -26.81 -16.93 -20.91
C TYR A 739 -25.81 -17.90 -21.56
N SER A 740 -25.92 -18.15 -22.86
CA SER A 740 -24.93 -18.95 -23.60
C SER A 740 -23.63 -18.17 -23.74
N ALA A 741 -23.70 -16.94 -24.27
CA ALA A 741 -22.55 -16.05 -24.37
C ALA A 741 -21.95 -15.73 -22.99
N PHE A 742 -22.80 -15.44 -21.99
CA PHE A 742 -22.36 -15.23 -20.61
C PHE A 742 -21.55 -16.42 -20.08
N ASN A 743 -22.04 -17.66 -20.23
CA ASN A 743 -21.34 -18.85 -19.73
C ASN A 743 -19.99 -19.06 -20.42
N GLN A 744 -19.92 -18.83 -21.73
CA GLN A 744 -18.69 -18.95 -22.50
C GLN A 744 -17.66 -17.89 -22.08
N LEU A 745 -18.06 -16.62 -22.07
CA LEU A 745 -17.17 -15.48 -21.81
C LEU A 745 -16.73 -15.44 -20.33
N SER A 746 -17.63 -15.67 -19.38
CA SER A 746 -17.27 -15.74 -17.95
C SER A 746 -16.38 -16.94 -17.64
N GLY A 747 -16.59 -18.08 -18.30
CA GLY A 747 -15.70 -19.23 -18.22
C GLY A 747 -14.30 -18.93 -18.78
N LYS A 748 -14.22 -18.15 -19.86
CA LYS A 748 -12.96 -17.71 -20.45
C LYS A 748 -12.23 -16.71 -19.56
N PHE A 749 -12.94 -15.74 -18.99
CA PHE A 749 -12.41 -14.81 -17.98
C PHE A 749 -11.78 -15.55 -16.79
N LEU A 750 -12.44 -16.58 -16.24
CA LEU A 750 -11.86 -17.39 -15.16
C LEU A 750 -10.61 -18.17 -15.59
N ARG A 751 -10.51 -18.63 -16.84
CA ARG A 751 -9.28 -19.25 -17.37
C ARG A 751 -8.16 -18.23 -17.57
N LEU A 752 -8.49 -17.01 -17.99
CA LEU A 752 -7.55 -15.89 -18.08
C LEU A 752 -6.89 -15.64 -16.72
N ILE A 753 -7.68 -15.54 -15.64
CA ILE A 753 -7.13 -15.32 -14.28
C ILE A 753 -6.19 -16.47 -13.87
N LYS A 754 -6.51 -17.72 -14.23
CA LYS A 754 -5.61 -18.86 -13.97
C LYS A 754 -4.30 -18.77 -14.75
N LEU A 755 -4.35 -18.35 -16.02
CA LEU A 755 -3.13 -18.13 -16.80
C LEU A 755 -2.30 -16.99 -16.21
N GLN A 756 -2.95 -15.91 -15.74
CA GLN A 756 -2.28 -14.82 -15.04
C GLN A 756 -1.54 -15.33 -13.80
N ASP A 757 -2.18 -16.12 -12.94
CA ASP A 757 -1.53 -16.72 -11.76
C ASP A 757 -0.32 -17.59 -12.14
N GLN A 758 -0.40 -18.35 -13.24
CA GLN A 758 0.72 -19.16 -13.75
C GLN A 758 1.88 -18.30 -14.27
N VAL A 759 1.58 -17.23 -15.01
CA VAL A 759 2.58 -16.27 -15.53
C VAL A 759 3.33 -15.63 -14.37
N LEU A 760 2.61 -15.13 -13.37
CA LEU A 760 3.18 -14.54 -12.16
C LEU A 760 4.04 -15.55 -11.38
N GLY A 761 3.65 -16.82 -11.37
CA GLY A 761 4.39 -17.90 -10.69
C GLY A 761 5.72 -18.30 -11.33
N THR A 762 6.13 -17.68 -12.44
CA THR A 762 7.41 -17.96 -13.09
C THR A 762 8.58 -17.20 -12.45
N ARG A 763 8.32 -16.26 -11.55
CA ARG A 763 9.30 -15.30 -11.02
C ARG A 763 9.03 -14.96 -9.54
N PRO A 764 10.05 -14.96 -8.66
CA PRO A 764 9.85 -14.80 -7.21
C PRO A 764 9.33 -13.41 -6.81
N GLU A 765 9.58 -12.39 -7.64
CA GLU A 765 9.16 -11.00 -7.41
C GLU A 765 7.63 -10.83 -7.47
N PHE A 766 6.94 -11.78 -8.09
CA PHE A 766 5.49 -11.79 -8.28
C PHE A 766 4.77 -12.87 -7.46
N MET A 767 5.36 -13.36 -6.37
CA MET A 767 4.80 -14.47 -5.58
C MET A 767 4.39 -14.04 -4.18
N LEU A 768 3.14 -14.27 -3.79
CA LEU A 768 2.66 -13.97 -2.44
C LEU A 768 3.46 -14.73 -1.36
N GLY A 769 3.91 -15.94 -1.68
CA GLY A 769 4.63 -16.78 -0.73
C GLY A 769 5.97 -16.18 -0.28
N THR A 770 6.63 -15.36 -1.10
CA THR A 770 7.87 -14.67 -0.70
C THR A 770 7.57 -13.58 0.33
N TRP A 771 6.53 -12.77 0.11
CA TRP A 771 6.04 -11.74 1.05
C TRP A 771 5.64 -12.33 2.41
N ILE A 772 4.81 -13.37 2.43
CA ILE A 772 4.39 -14.02 3.68
C ILE A 772 5.59 -14.70 4.38
N ASN A 773 6.51 -15.30 3.62
CA ASN A 773 7.70 -15.89 4.21
C ASN A 773 8.57 -14.84 4.93
N SER A 774 8.76 -13.66 4.33
CA SER A 774 9.48 -12.57 4.98
C SER A 774 8.82 -12.17 6.29
N ALA A 775 7.48 -12.03 6.31
CA ALA A 775 6.74 -11.73 7.54
C ALA A 775 6.97 -12.77 8.65
N ARG A 776 6.96 -14.06 8.29
CA ARG A 776 7.14 -15.18 9.23
C ARG A 776 8.60 -15.41 9.66
N THR A 777 9.56 -14.67 9.10
CA THR A 777 11.00 -14.88 9.35
C THR A 777 11.77 -13.60 9.65
N MET A 778 11.09 -12.45 9.80
CA MET A 778 11.76 -11.15 9.93
C MET A 778 12.52 -10.95 11.25
N LEU A 779 12.18 -11.68 12.33
CA LEU A 779 12.89 -11.63 13.62
C LEU A 779 13.58 -12.96 13.91
N ASP A 780 14.64 -12.90 14.72
CA ASP A 780 15.29 -14.09 15.26
C ASP A 780 14.48 -14.66 16.43
N GLY A 781 14.34 -15.98 16.46
CA GLY A 781 13.65 -16.69 17.54
C GLY A 781 12.13 -16.51 17.60
N MET A 782 11.47 -16.15 16.49
CA MET A 782 10.00 -15.99 16.46
C MET A 782 9.27 -17.27 16.86
N ASP A 783 8.39 -17.14 17.84
CA ASP A 783 7.40 -18.15 18.22
C ASP A 783 6.24 -18.23 17.20
N ASP A 784 5.40 -19.25 17.33
CA ASP A 784 4.33 -19.48 16.35
C ASP A 784 3.25 -18.40 16.40
N TRP A 785 2.96 -17.88 17.61
CA TRP A 785 2.04 -16.75 17.77
C TRP A 785 2.48 -15.54 16.96
N THR A 786 3.74 -15.13 17.09
CA THR A 786 4.27 -13.97 16.38
C THR A 786 4.30 -14.22 14.87
N ARG A 787 4.66 -15.43 14.43
CA ARG A 787 4.65 -15.79 13.00
C ARG A 787 3.26 -15.64 12.40
N ASP A 788 2.23 -16.13 13.09
CA ASP A 788 0.86 -16.08 12.60
C ASP A 788 0.26 -14.67 12.68
N GLN A 789 0.61 -13.89 13.70
CA GLN A 789 0.25 -12.47 13.75
C GLN A 789 0.90 -11.67 12.62
N PHE A 790 2.17 -11.91 12.31
CA PHE A 790 2.85 -11.17 11.24
C PHE A 790 2.37 -11.62 9.85
N GLU A 791 2.00 -12.89 9.70
CA GLU A 791 1.30 -13.35 8.50
C GLU A 791 -0.08 -12.71 8.34
N PHE A 792 -0.86 -12.58 9.43
CA PHE A 792 -2.12 -11.82 9.40
C PHE A 792 -1.90 -10.39 8.89
N ASN A 793 -0.86 -9.70 9.39
CA ASN A 793 -0.49 -8.37 8.91
C ASN A 793 -0.15 -8.38 7.41
N ALA A 794 0.65 -9.35 6.96
CA ALA A 794 1.07 -9.49 5.57
C ALA A 794 -0.12 -9.70 4.62
N ARG A 795 -1.08 -10.54 5.01
CA ARG A 795 -2.29 -10.86 4.23
C ARG A 795 -3.30 -9.71 4.25
N ALA A 796 -3.57 -9.14 5.42
CA ALA A 796 -4.52 -8.04 5.59
C ALA A 796 -4.09 -6.83 4.74
N MET A 797 -2.81 -6.44 4.83
CA MET A 797 -2.27 -5.28 4.12
C MET A 797 -2.61 -5.27 2.63
N VAL A 798 -2.41 -6.40 1.95
CA VAL A 798 -2.59 -6.53 0.49
C VAL A 798 -4.00 -6.91 0.04
N THR A 799 -4.97 -6.95 0.97
CA THR A 799 -6.37 -7.32 0.69
C THR A 799 -7.37 -6.40 1.39
N THR A 800 -7.89 -6.78 2.56
CA THR A 800 -8.91 -6.01 3.28
C THR A 800 -8.36 -4.71 3.87
N TRP A 801 -7.03 -4.59 3.94
CA TRP A 801 -6.23 -3.57 4.62
C TRP A 801 -6.43 -3.54 6.12
N GLY A 802 -7.67 -3.57 6.60
CA GLY A 802 -8.03 -3.40 7.99
C GLY A 802 -9.27 -4.19 8.41
N THR A 803 -10.01 -3.57 9.33
CA THR A 803 -11.33 -4.01 9.82
C THR A 803 -12.40 -3.96 8.73
N GLU A 804 -13.58 -4.52 8.99
CA GLU A 804 -14.73 -4.43 8.09
C GLU A 804 -15.08 -2.97 7.79
N GLN A 805 -15.09 -2.14 8.84
CA GLN A 805 -15.34 -0.71 8.74
C GLN A 805 -14.31 -0.02 7.84
N ALA A 806 -13.02 -0.33 7.98
CA ALA A 806 -11.97 0.29 7.16
C ALA A 806 -12.00 -0.20 5.71
N ALA A 807 -12.22 -1.50 5.51
CA ALA A 807 -12.37 -2.08 4.18
C ALA A 807 -13.53 -1.43 3.43
N ASP A 808 -14.68 -1.24 4.09
CA ASP A 808 -15.89 -0.66 3.48
C ASP A 808 -15.85 0.87 3.40
N ALA A 809 -15.09 1.55 4.27
CA ALA A 809 -14.86 2.99 4.21
C ALA A 809 -13.91 3.41 3.08
N GLY A 810 -13.14 2.46 2.55
CA GLY A 810 -12.46 2.63 1.27
C GLY A 810 -11.09 1.98 1.11
N LEU A 811 -10.57 1.28 2.13
CA LEU A 811 -9.23 0.68 2.08
C LEU A 811 -9.20 -0.73 1.47
N ARG A 812 -10.35 -1.35 1.22
CA ARG A 812 -10.40 -2.65 0.53
C ARG A 812 -9.64 -2.57 -0.79
N ASP A 813 -8.75 -3.54 -0.98
CA ASP A 813 -7.90 -3.69 -2.16
C ASP A 813 -7.02 -2.45 -2.46
N TYR A 814 -6.81 -1.53 -1.51
CA TYR A 814 -5.96 -0.35 -1.72
C TYR A 814 -4.51 -0.73 -2.11
N SER A 815 -4.00 -1.78 -1.47
CA SER A 815 -2.69 -2.38 -1.75
C SER A 815 -2.82 -3.69 -2.54
N ASN A 816 -3.79 -3.78 -3.46
CA ASN A 816 -3.91 -4.95 -4.33
C ASN A 816 -2.60 -5.25 -5.07
N ARG A 817 -2.28 -6.54 -5.24
CA ARG A 817 -1.07 -7.02 -5.91
C ARG A 817 -1.41 -8.09 -6.92
N GLN A 818 -0.93 -7.95 -8.15
CA GLN A 818 -0.98 -9.02 -9.13
C GLN A 818 0.12 -10.04 -8.81
N TRP A 819 -0.06 -10.82 -7.75
CA TRP A 819 0.86 -11.85 -7.29
C TRP A 819 0.26 -13.25 -7.45
N GLN A 820 1.12 -14.22 -7.78
CA GLN A 820 0.79 -15.64 -7.74
C GLN A 820 0.36 -16.04 -6.32
N GLY A 821 -0.67 -16.88 -6.24
CA GLY A 821 -1.30 -17.28 -4.98
C GLY A 821 -2.38 -16.30 -4.57
N LEU A 822 -2.10 -14.99 -4.54
CA LEU A 822 -3.13 -13.98 -4.30
C LEU A 822 -4.16 -13.95 -5.45
N THR A 823 -3.66 -14.01 -6.69
CA THR A 823 -4.49 -14.06 -7.90
C THR A 823 -5.33 -15.33 -7.95
N GLY A 824 -4.74 -16.51 -7.70
CA GLY A 824 -5.42 -17.80 -7.76
C GLY A 824 -6.36 -18.12 -6.59
N ASP A 825 -6.02 -17.70 -5.37
CA ASP A 825 -6.76 -18.12 -4.15
C ASP A 825 -7.60 -17.02 -3.51
N PHE A 826 -7.38 -15.75 -3.87
CA PHE A 826 -8.20 -14.63 -3.41
C PHE A 826 -9.02 -14.03 -4.56
N TYR A 827 -8.37 -13.46 -5.58
CA TYR A 827 -9.07 -12.75 -6.66
C TYR A 827 -9.94 -13.68 -7.52
N TYR A 828 -9.39 -14.79 -7.99
CA TYR A 828 -10.15 -15.81 -8.72
C TYR A 828 -11.36 -16.29 -7.92
N GLN A 829 -11.20 -16.55 -6.61
CA GLN A 829 -12.28 -17.07 -5.77
C GLN A 829 -13.42 -16.06 -5.64
N ARG A 830 -13.12 -14.76 -5.58
CA ARG A 830 -14.17 -13.73 -5.61
C ARG A 830 -14.95 -13.77 -6.92
N TRP A 831 -14.26 -13.73 -8.06
CA TRP A 831 -14.91 -13.74 -9.37
C TRP A 831 -15.70 -15.02 -9.61
N ALA A 832 -15.15 -16.19 -9.26
CA ALA A 832 -15.84 -17.47 -9.37
C ALA A 832 -17.11 -17.52 -8.50
N THR A 833 -17.05 -16.98 -7.28
CA THR A 833 -18.21 -16.88 -6.38
C THR A 833 -19.31 -16.02 -6.99
N TRP A 834 -18.97 -14.85 -7.53
CA TRP A 834 -19.96 -13.96 -8.15
C TRP A 834 -20.55 -14.54 -9.43
N ILE A 835 -19.71 -15.08 -10.34
CA ILE A 835 -20.16 -15.74 -11.56
C ILE A 835 -21.10 -16.91 -11.24
N GLN A 836 -20.83 -17.68 -10.18
CA GLN A 836 -21.73 -18.75 -9.75
C GLN A 836 -23.07 -18.19 -9.23
N ALA A 837 -23.06 -17.08 -8.49
CA ALA A 837 -24.29 -16.41 -8.07
C ALA A 837 -25.10 -15.92 -9.28
N LEU A 838 -24.44 -15.36 -10.31
CA LEU A 838 -25.08 -14.96 -11.57
C LEU A 838 -25.70 -16.14 -12.34
N LYS A 839 -25.04 -17.30 -12.36
CA LYS A 839 -25.58 -18.54 -12.95
C LYS A 839 -26.83 -19.01 -12.21
N ASN A 840 -26.79 -19.00 -10.88
CA ASN A 840 -27.95 -19.38 -10.05
C ASN A 840 -29.12 -18.41 -10.26
N ALA A 841 -28.83 -17.11 -10.35
CA ALA A 841 -29.85 -16.09 -10.61
C ALA A 841 -30.48 -16.26 -12.00
N ALA A 842 -29.66 -16.51 -13.03
CA ALA A 842 -30.13 -16.79 -14.39
C ALA A 842 -31.06 -18.01 -14.44
N ALA A 843 -30.70 -19.09 -13.72
CA ALA A 843 -31.50 -20.31 -13.66
C ALA A 843 -32.84 -20.15 -12.91
N THR A 844 -32.92 -19.19 -11.99
CA THR A 844 -34.10 -18.94 -11.14
C THR A 844 -34.90 -17.70 -11.55
N GLY A 845 -34.47 -16.99 -12.60
CA GLY A 845 -35.10 -15.76 -13.05
C GLY A 845 -34.95 -14.59 -12.07
N GLN A 846 -33.97 -14.65 -11.15
CA GLN A 846 -33.71 -13.56 -10.22
C GLN A 846 -33.14 -12.34 -10.94
N LYS A 847 -33.56 -11.16 -10.49
CA LYS A 847 -33.07 -9.87 -10.97
C LYS A 847 -31.72 -9.52 -10.34
N GLN A 848 -31.01 -8.61 -10.99
CA GLN A 848 -29.69 -8.11 -10.60
C GLN A 848 -29.62 -7.66 -9.13
N ASP A 849 -30.62 -6.92 -8.66
CA ASP A 849 -30.70 -6.31 -7.33
C ASP A 849 -30.83 -7.33 -6.19
N ALA A 850 -31.32 -8.53 -6.49
CA ALA A 850 -31.46 -9.64 -5.55
C ALA A 850 -30.16 -10.44 -5.33
N ILE A 851 -29.14 -10.24 -6.17
CA ILE A 851 -27.86 -10.95 -6.07
C ILE A 851 -27.01 -10.28 -4.98
N LYS A 852 -26.79 -10.97 -3.86
CA LYS A 852 -25.98 -10.49 -2.73
C LYS A 852 -24.84 -11.45 -2.43
N VAL A 853 -23.65 -10.90 -2.23
CA VAL A 853 -22.48 -11.61 -1.71
C VAL A 853 -21.91 -10.80 -0.55
N HIS A 854 -21.72 -11.46 0.59
CA HIS A 854 -21.08 -10.86 1.76
C HIS A 854 -19.57 -10.99 1.62
N TRP A 855 -18.94 -9.98 1.03
CA TRP A 855 -17.53 -10.03 0.63
C TRP A 855 -16.55 -10.07 1.80
N PHE A 856 -16.70 -9.19 2.79
CA PHE A 856 -15.73 -9.10 3.89
C PHE A 856 -15.54 -10.42 4.64
N PRO A 857 -16.58 -11.18 5.07
CA PRO A 857 -16.37 -12.46 5.73
C PRO A 857 -15.62 -13.50 4.88
N LEU A 858 -15.82 -13.49 3.55
CA LEU A 858 -15.11 -14.40 2.64
C LEU A 858 -13.63 -14.03 2.55
N GLU A 859 -13.34 -12.75 2.37
CA GLU A 859 -11.98 -12.23 2.26
C GLU A 859 -11.22 -12.35 3.58
N TYR A 860 -11.86 -11.99 4.69
CA TYR A 860 -11.24 -12.02 6.01
C TYR A 860 -10.97 -13.46 6.49
N ARG A 861 -11.75 -14.45 6.03
CA ARG A 861 -11.40 -15.86 6.22
C ARG A 861 -10.09 -16.22 5.52
N TRP A 862 -9.83 -15.68 4.32
CA TRP A 862 -8.56 -15.89 3.62
C TRP A 862 -7.39 -15.19 4.37
N VAL A 863 -7.63 -13.98 4.89
CA VAL A 863 -6.65 -13.23 5.71
C VAL A 863 -6.23 -14.00 6.96
N ASN A 864 -7.16 -14.72 7.60
CA ASN A 864 -6.91 -15.46 8.83
C ASN A 864 -6.49 -16.93 8.61
N GLN A 865 -6.13 -17.33 7.38
CA GLN A 865 -5.61 -18.68 7.15
C GLN A 865 -4.25 -18.87 7.82
N PRO A 866 -3.99 -20.03 8.46
CA PRO A 866 -2.73 -20.27 9.14
C PRO A 866 -1.64 -20.76 8.18
N GLY A 867 -0.43 -20.22 8.34
CA GLY A 867 0.79 -20.67 7.67
C GLY A 867 0.89 -20.21 6.21
N ASN A 868 2.14 -20.07 5.74
CA ASN A 868 2.41 -19.50 4.41
C ASN A 868 1.55 -20.15 3.32
N GLY A 869 1.53 -21.49 3.22
CA GLY A 869 0.64 -22.20 2.29
C GLY A 869 0.94 -21.97 0.80
N TYR A 870 1.83 -21.03 0.47
CA TYR A 870 2.23 -20.66 -0.90
C TYR A 870 3.71 -20.96 -1.16
N PRO A 871 4.07 -21.23 -2.43
CA PRO A 871 5.46 -21.48 -2.81
C PRO A 871 6.33 -20.22 -2.66
N THR A 872 7.60 -20.42 -2.29
CA THR A 872 8.64 -19.36 -2.24
C THR A 872 9.65 -19.49 -3.37
N GLN A 873 9.48 -20.48 -4.24
CA GLN A 873 10.32 -20.74 -5.40
C GLN A 873 9.46 -20.74 -6.67
N PRO A 874 9.98 -20.23 -7.80
CA PRO A 874 9.26 -20.24 -9.07
C PRO A 874 8.79 -21.62 -9.50
N SER A 875 7.67 -21.66 -10.22
CA SER A 875 7.04 -22.88 -10.73
C SER A 875 7.90 -23.67 -11.73
N GLY A 876 8.87 -23.02 -12.37
CA GLY A 876 9.68 -23.61 -13.45
C GLY A 876 8.95 -23.71 -14.80
N HIS A 877 7.75 -23.16 -14.94
CA HIS A 877 7.08 -23.06 -16.24
C HIS A 877 7.85 -22.16 -17.20
N ASP A 878 7.79 -22.50 -18.49
CA ASP A 878 8.39 -21.71 -19.57
C ASP A 878 7.51 -20.48 -19.87
N ILE A 879 8.00 -19.30 -19.51
CA ILE A 879 7.29 -18.04 -19.74
C ILE A 879 7.00 -17.79 -21.23
N ARG A 880 7.83 -18.28 -22.16
CA ARG A 880 7.57 -18.11 -23.60
C ARG A 880 6.25 -18.79 -23.99
N GLN A 881 6.00 -19.98 -23.46
CA GLN A 881 4.78 -20.74 -23.77
C GLN A 881 3.53 -20.05 -23.19
N LEU A 882 3.62 -19.56 -21.95
CA LEU A 882 2.51 -18.86 -21.30
C LEU A 882 2.20 -17.52 -22.00
N ALA A 883 3.22 -16.77 -22.41
CA ALA A 883 3.07 -15.53 -23.18
C ALA A 883 2.46 -15.77 -24.57
N GLN A 884 2.88 -16.83 -25.26
CA GLN A 884 2.27 -17.25 -26.53
C GLN A 884 0.81 -17.66 -26.33
N GLN A 885 0.50 -18.36 -25.24
CA GLN A 885 -0.87 -18.71 -24.88
C GLN A 885 -1.72 -17.47 -24.59
N ALA A 886 -1.17 -16.48 -23.88
CA ALA A 886 -1.86 -15.22 -23.59
C ALA A 886 -2.31 -14.51 -24.88
N LEU A 887 -1.42 -14.37 -25.87
CA LEU A 887 -1.76 -13.77 -27.17
C LEU A 887 -2.79 -14.59 -27.94
N LYS A 888 -2.62 -15.92 -27.97
CA LYS A 888 -3.47 -16.81 -28.74
C LYS A 888 -4.90 -16.87 -28.18
N GLU A 889 -5.03 -16.94 -26.86
CA GLU A 889 -6.31 -17.20 -26.21
C GLU A 889 -6.95 -15.95 -25.63
N PHE A 890 -6.20 -14.95 -25.19
CA PHE A 890 -6.71 -13.88 -24.33
C PHE A 890 -6.31 -12.47 -24.79
N SER A 891 -6.12 -12.24 -26.09
CA SER A 891 -5.91 -10.89 -26.64
C SER A 891 -7.20 -10.06 -26.69
N VAL A 892 -7.10 -8.73 -26.54
CA VAL A 892 -8.20 -7.77 -26.77
C VAL A 892 -8.70 -7.79 -28.21
N THR A 893 -7.89 -8.27 -29.15
CA THR A 893 -8.25 -8.45 -30.56
C THR A 893 -8.81 -9.83 -30.88
N SER A 894 -8.94 -10.72 -29.87
CA SER A 894 -9.43 -12.09 -30.08
C SER A 894 -10.83 -12.14 -30.71
N GLU A 895 -11.07 -13.17 -31.49
CA GLU A 895 -12.28 -13.31 -32.32
C GLU A 895 -13.57 -13.44 -31.50
N ASP A 896 -13.49 -14.01 -30.30
CA ASP A 896 -14.65 -14.15 -29.42
C ASP A 896 -15.06 -12.85 -28.72
N LEU A 897 -14.15 -11.87 -28.64
CA LEU A 897 -14.48 -10.49 -28.27
C LEU A 897 -14.96 -9.67 -29.48
N ARG A 898 -14.90 -10.19 -30.72
CA ARG A 898 -15.34 -9.44 -31.91
C ARG A 898 -16.79 -8.96 -31.81
N PRO A 899 -17.79 -9.80 -31.43
CA PRO A 899 -19.17 -9.32 -31.31
C PRO A 899 -19.32 -8.21 -30.27
N TYR A 900 -18.56 -8.28 -29.17
CA TYR A 900 -18.52 -7.23 -28.16
C TYR A 900 -17.91 -5.96 -28.73
N ARG A 901 -16.74 -6.02 -29.37
CA ARG A 901 -16.09 -4.85 -30.00
C ARG A 901 -16.97 -4.20 -31.06
N GLU A 902 -17.55 -4.97 -31.98
CA GLU A 902 -18.48 -4.48 -33.01
C GLU A 902 -19.73 -3.85 -32.37
N SER A 903 -20.20 -4.36 -31.23
CA SER A 903 -21.32 -3.74 -30.51
C SER A 903 -20.96 -2.39 -29.87
N LYS A 904 -19.67 -2.11 -29.66
CA LYS A 904 -19.15 -0.84 -29.15
C LYS A 904 -18.68 0.09 -30.26
N ASP A 905 -18.32 -0.44 -31.43
CA ASP A 905 -17.97 0.30 -32.63
C ASP A 905 -19.23 0.83 -33.32
N LYS A 906 -19.84 1.83 -32.68
CA LYS A 906 -21.01 2.54 -33.19
C LYS A 906 -20.62 3.92 -33.66
N ARG A 907 -21.07 4.28 -34.86
CA ARG A 907 -20.93 5.63 -35.41
C ARG A 907 -21.85 6.58 -34.65
N ASN A 908 -21.30 7.65 -34.08
CA ASN A 908 -22.09 8.76 -33.55
C ASN A 908 -22.61 9.64 -34.70
N LEU A 909 -23.91 9.52 -34.98
CA LEU A 909 -24.65 10.32 -35.96
C LEU A 909 -24.82 11.78 -35.53
N ALA A 910 -24.77 12.06 -34.23
CA ALA A 910 -24.85 13.41 -33.70
C ALA A 910 -23.54 14.20 -33.83
N LEU A 911 -22.40 13.51 -34.03
CA LEU A 911 -21.08 14.12 -34.09
C LEU A 911 -21.04 15.27 -35.10
N ASN A 912 -20.66 16.46 -34.64
CA ASN A 912 -20.59 17.72 -35.39
C ASN A 912 -21.92 18.13 -36.07
N LYS A 913 -23.07 17.76 -35.50
CA LYS A 913 -24.40 18.15 -36.00
C LYS A 913 -24.89 19.46 -35.39
N PRO A 914 -25.79 20.19 -36.09
CA PRO A 914 -26.39 21.38 -35.53
C PRO A 914 -27.16 21.09 -34.23
N VAL A 915 -26.90 21.88 -33.19
CA VAL A 915 -27.58 21.79 -31.89
C VAL A 915 -28.21 23.13 -31.53
N PHE A 916 -29.47 23.08 -31.09
CA PHE A 916 -30.25 24.23 -30.66
C PHE A 916 -30.63 24.07 -29.19
N THR A 917 -30.66 25.14 -28.42
CA THR A 917 -31.09 25.11 -27.01
C THR A 917 -32.03 26.28 -26.72
N HIS A 918 -32.96 26.10 -25.79
CA HIS A 918 -33.79 27.19 -25.29
C HIS A 918 -33.14 27.81 -24.04
N GLY A 919 -33.16 29.14 -23.94
CA GLY A 919 -32.58 29.87 -22.81
C GLY A 919 -31.13 30.30 -23.03
N ASP A 920 -30.55 30.91 -21.99
CA ASP A 920 -29.21 31.48 -22.05
C ASP A 920 -28.15 30.45 -21.64
N ILE A 921 -27.25 30.11 -22.55
CA ILE A 921 -26.04 29.33 -22.21
C ILE A 921 -25.20 30.06 -21.16
N ILE A 922 -24.47 29.31 -20.33
CA ILE A 922 -23.69 29.86 -19.20
C ILE A 922 -22.70 30.93 -19.69
N ASN A 923 -21.84 30.54 -20.64
CA ASN A 923 -20.91 31.40 -21.37
C ASN A 923 -20.44 30.66 -22.65
N ALA A 924 -19.48 31.23 -23.40
CA ALA A 924 -19.00 30.66 -24.67
C ALA A 924 -18.30 29.28 -24.54
N GLU A 925 -17.72 28.98 -23.37
CA GLU A 925 -17.11 27.67 -23.09
C GLU A 925 -18.18 26.56 -22.99
N PHE A 926 -19.43 26.93 -22.70
CA PHE A 926 -20.59 26.04 -22.54
C PHE A 926 -21.53 26.00 -23.75
N SER A 927 -21.00 26.26 -24.95
CA SER A 927 -21.78 26.34 -26.18
C SER A 927 -22.42 25.01 -26.60
N THR A 928 -23.47 25.08 -27.43
CA THR A 928 -24.25 23.91 -27.88
C THR A 928 -23.44 22.93 -28.73
N GLU A 929 -22.39 23.40 -29.42
CA GLU A 929 -21.49 22.57 -30.23
C GLU A 929 -20.78 21.50 -29.38
N ARG A 930 -20.54 21.80 -28.09
CA ARG A 930 -19.78 20.94 -27.16
C ARG A 930 -20.47 19.61 -26.89
N VAL A 931 -21.80 19.58 -26.94
CA VAL A 931 -22.55 18.34 -26.65
C VAL A 931 -22.47 17.31 -27.77
N VAL A 932 -21.83 17.64 -28.90
CA VAL A 932 -21.70 16.78 -30.07
C VAL A 932 -20.31 16.85 -30.71
N ASP A 933 -19.28 17.29 -29.97
CA ASP A 933 -17.92 17.43 -30.51
C ASP A 933 -17.06 16.17 -30.35
N GLY A 934 -17.61 15.14 -29.69
CA GLY A 934 -16.94 13.89 -29.41
C GLY A 934 -15.97 13.96 -28.23
N GLN A 935 -15.93 15.06 -27.49
CA GLN A 935 -15.03 15.28 -26.36
C GLN A 935 -15.79 15.31 -25.04
N SER A 936 -15.69 14.21 -24.28
CA SER A 936 -16.25 14.09 -22.93
C SER A 936 -15.74 15.13 -21.91
N SER A 937 -14.64 15.82 -22.21
CA SER A 937 -14.04 16.85 -21.37
C SER A 937 -14.64 18.25 -21.56
N THR A 938 -15.49 18.44 -22.57
CA THR A 938 -16.17 19.71 -22.81
C THR A 938 -17.62 19.60 -22.37
N LEU A 939 -18.26 20.73 -22.04
CA LEU A 939 -19.63 20.73 -21.53
C LEU A 939 -20.46 21.71 -22.34
N TRP A 940 -21.68 21.32 -22.69
CA TRP A 940 -22.76 22.29 -22.88
C TRP A 940 -23.37 22.63 -21.52
N GLY A 941 -23.83 23.86 -21.34
CA GLY A 941 -24.47 24.29 -20.10
C GLY A 941 -25.38 25.49 -20.23
N ASN A 942 -26.49 25.48 -19.49
CA ASN A 942 -27.50 26.55 -19.47
C ASN A 942 -27.59 27.23 -18.09
N LYS A 943 -28.04 28.49 -18.03
CA LYS A 943 -28.10 29.26 -16.76
C LYS A 943 -29.26 28.83 -15.85
N THR A 944 -30.33 28.28 -16.43
CA THR A 944 -31.61 28.01 -15.74
C THR A 944 -32.11 26.59 -16.00
N TRP A 945 -32.77 26.00 -15.00
CA TRP A 945 -33.51 24.75 -15.11
C TRP A 945 -35.00 25.03 -15.38
N PRO A 946 -35.74 24.13 -16.07
CA PRO A 946 -35.21 23.05 -16.90
C PRO A 946 -34.50 23.63 -18.13
N ALA A 947 -33.60 22.85 -18.73
CA ALA A 947 -32.92 23.23 -19.97
C ALA A 947 -32.98 22.09 -20.96
N ASP A 948 -33.26 22.39 -22.22
CA ASP A 948 -33.26 21.40 -23.29
C ASP A 948 -32.28 21.75 -24.40
N LEU A 949 -31.89 20.71 -25.14
CA LEU A 949 -31.17 20.83 -26.39
C LEU A 949 -31.83 19.94 -27.44
N ILE A 950 -31.78 20.37 -28.69
CA ILE A 950 -32.31 19.67 -29.86
C ILE A 950 -31.17 19.50 -30.85
N ILE A 951 -30.84 18.26 -31.15
CA ILE A 951 -29.83 17.86 -32.14
C ILE A 951 -30.56 17.57 -33.46
N ASP A 952 -30.16 18.25 -34.53
CA ASP A 952 -30.66 17.99 -35.87
C ASP A 952 -29.75 17.00 -36.60
N LEU A 953 -30.23 15.79 -36.84
CA LEU A 953 -29.43 14.73 -37.49
C LEU A 953 -29.22 15.00 -39.00
N GLN A 954 -29.81 16.08 -39.53
CA GLN A 954 -29.76 16.51 -40.92
C GLN A 954 -30.35 15.47 -41.88
N GLY A 955 -31.55 15.00 -41.55
CA GLY A 955 -32.30 14.00 -42.30
C GLY A 955 -32.69 12.80 -41.44
N VAL A 956 -33.52 11.92 -41.99
CA VAL A 956 -33.95 10.69 -41.31
C VAL A 956 -32.77 9.71 -41.25
N GLN A 957 -32.34 9.36 -40.04
CA GLN A 957 -31.27 8.41 -39.80
C GLN A 957 -31.79 7.17 -39.08
N LYS A 958 -31.20 6.01 -39.35
CA LYS A 958 -31.40 4.81 -38.54
C LYS A 958 -30.56 4.92 -37.27
N VAL A 959 -31.22 4.79 -36.12
CA VAL A 959 -30.60 4.91 -34.79
C VAL A 959 -30.75 3.58 -34.07
N ASP A 960 -29.66 3.10 -33.46
CA ASP A 960 -29.60 1.86 -32.68
C ASP A 960 -29.59 2.10 -31.17
N SER A 961 -29.13 3.26 -30.71
CA SER A 961 -29.23 3.70 -29.31
C SER A 961 -28.90 5.19 -29.18
N ILE A 962 -29.30 5.80 -28.06
CA ILE A 962 -28.87 7.15 -27.68
C ILE A 962 -28.10 7.04 -26.36
N GLU A 963 -27.06 7.83 -26.16
CA GLU A 963 -26.32 7.92 -24.90
C GLU A 963 -26.22 9.38 -24.45
N LEU A 964 -26.45 9.61 -23.16
CA LEU A 964 -26.25 10.90 -22.51
C LEU A 964 -25.02 10.82 -21.61
N GLU A 965 -23.99 11.58 -21.91
CA GLU A 965 -22.84 11.73 -21.05
C GLU A 965 -22.92 13.03 -20.25
N PHE A 966 -22.81 12.91 -18.94
CA PHE A 966 -22.74 14.01 -17.99
C PHE A 966 -21.29 14.33 -17.65
N GLU A 967 -21.07 15.45 -16.96
CA GLU A 967 -19.75 15.87 -16.47
C GLU A 967 -19.04 14.70 -15.77
N GLN A 968 -17.85 14.35 -16.27
CA GLN A 968 -16.92 13.50 -15.55
C GLN A 968 -16.41 14.30 -14.35
N THR A 969 -16.91 13.97 -13.16
CA THR A 969 -16.39 14.58 -11.94
C THR A 969 -14.92 14.23 -11.79
N ALA A 970 -14.10 15.19 -11.32
CA ALA A 970 -12.72 14.93 -10.94
C ALA A 970 -12.63 13.66 -10.06
N GLU A 971 -11.57 12.85 -10.23
CA GLU A 971 -11.37 11.55 -9.57
C GLU A 971 -11.52 11.58 -8.03
N ASP A 972 -11.43 12.76 -7.41
CA ASP A 972 -11.53 12.98 -5.96
C ASP A 972 -12.97 13.25 -5.46
N MET A 973 -13.96 13.40 -6.33
CA MET A 973 -15.35 13.58 -5.92
C MET A 973 -16.03 12.24 -5.64
N ARG A 974 -16.36 12.01 -4.36
CA ARG A 974 -17.02 10.78 -3.88
C ARG A 974 -18.44 10.55 -4.44
N ASN A 975 -19.05 11.55 -5.08
CA ASN A 975 -20.42 11.48 -5.58
C ASN A 975 -20.54 12.17 -6.96
N PRO A 976 -20.86 11.42 -8.04
CA PRO A 976 -21.09 11.99 -9.36
C PRO A 976 -22.33 12.90 -9.36
N VAL A 977 -22.37 13.84 -10.31
CA VAL A 977 -23.50 14.74 -10.52
C VAL A 977 -24.74 13.94 -10.94
N VAL A 978 -25.87 14.14 -10.24
CA VAL A 978 -27.11 13.43 -10.56
C VAL A 978 -28.19 14.40 -11.03
N SER A 979 -28.48 14.36 -12.34
CA SER A 979 -29.52 15.16 -12.99
C SER A 979 -30.69 14.28 -13.41
N GLY A 980 -31.91 14.79 -13.28
CA GLY A 980 -33.11 14.22 -13.90
C GLY A 980 -33.18 14.66 -15.36
N TRP A 981 -33.58 13.76 -16.25
CA TRP A 981 -33.58 14.02 -17.69
C TRP A 981 -34.70 13.30 -18.44
N THR A 982 -35.07 13.80 -19.61
CA THR A 982 -35.92 13.12 -20.59
C THR A 982 -35.26 13.13 -21.97
N VAL A 983 -35.50 12.08 -22.75
CA VAL A 983 -35.08 12.00 -24.16
C VAL A 983 -36.30 11.78 -25.04
N GLU A 984 -36.42 12.61 -26.07
CA GLU A 984 -37.43 12.53 -27.10
C GLU A 984 -36.76 12.45 -28.48
N ILE A 985 -37.40 11.80 -29.43
CA ILE A 985 -36.98 11.80 -30.83
C ILE A 985 -38.08 12.35 -31.71
N GLN A 986 -37.71 12.96 -32.83
CA GLN A 986 -38.65 13.33 -33.87
C GLN A 986 -38.61 12.28 -34.98
N ASP A 987 -39.75 11.68 -35.29
CA ASP A 987 -39.88 10.69 -36.38
C ASP A 987 -39.81 11.35 -37.78
N ALA A 988 -39.80 10.51 -38.83
CA ALA A 988 -39.76 10.96 -40.22
C ALA A 988 -41.00 11.80 -40.65
N GLN A 989 -42.08 11.77 -39.87
CA GLN A 989 -43.30 12.53 -40.10
C GLN A 989 -43.31 13.85 -39.29
N GLY A 990 -42.28 14.12 -38.50
CA GLY A 990 -42.17 15.33 -37.69
C GLY A 990 -42.80 15.25 -36.30
N ASN A 991 -43.31 14.08 -35.88
CA ASN A 991 -43.90 13.92 -34.55
C ASN A 991 -42.83 13.62 -33.49
N TRP A 992 -42.97 14.22 -32.32
CA TRP A 992 -42.10 13.96 -31.17
C TRP A 992 -42.62 12.78 -30.34
N HIS A 993 -41.72 11.87 -29.99
CA HIS A 993 -41.99 10.71 -29.16
C HIS A 993 -41.03 10.69 -27.98
N THR A 994 -41.54 10.61 -26.75
CA THR A 994 -40.71 10.41 -25.56
C THR A 994 -40.21 8.96 -25.55
N ILE A 995 -38.89 8.80 -25.59
CA ILE A 995 -38.23 7.49 -25.58
C ILE A 995 -37.98 7.05 -24.14
N GLN A 996 -37.53 7.97 -23.29
CA GLN A 996 -37.28 7.66 -21.90
C GLN A 996 -37.46 8.91 -21.03
N ASP A 997 -38.15 8.73 -19.91
CA ASP A 997 -38.38 9.76 -18.90
C ASP A 997 -37.74 9.33 -17.57
N LYS A 998 -36.70 10.06 -17.17
CA LYS A 998 -36.00 9.96 -15.90
C LYS A 998 -36.03 11.30 -15.15
N SER A 999 -37.02 12.13 -15.43
CA SER A 999 -37.12 13.50 -14.92
C SER A 999 -37.20 13.61 -13.38
N LYS A 1000 -37.56 12.51 -12.70
CA LYS A 1000 -37.67 12.40 -11.24
C LYS A 1000 -36.69 11.41 -10.61
N ASP A 1001 -35.81 10.80 -11.40
CA ASP A 1001 -34.87 9.78 -10.93
C ASP A 1001 -33.50 10.40 -10.65
N PHE A 1002 -33.32 10.86 -9.42
CA PHE A 1002 -32.04 11.40 -8.95
C PHE A 1002 -31.13 10.35 -8.29
N SER A 1003 -31.35 9.06 -8.58
CA SER A 1003 -30.53 7.98 -8.01
C SER A 1003 -29.42 7.50 -8.96
N GLN A 1004 -29.42 7.96 -10.21
CA GLN A 1004 -28.49 7.52 -11.25
C GLN A 1004 -27.11 8.13 -11.05
N LYS A 1005 -26.10 7.27 -10.86
CA LYS A 1005 -24.71 7.68 -10.63
C LYS A 1005 -23.80 7.43 -11.84
N GLN A 1006 -24.37 7.17 -13.01
CA GLN A 1006 -23.61 6.88 -14.21
C GLN A 1006 -23.23 8.17 -14.92
N VAL A 1007 -21.96 8.28 -15.31
CA VAL A 1007 -21.48 9.36 -16.18
C VAL A 1007 -22.13 9.26 -17.56
N VAL A 1008 -22.19 8.05 -18.12
CA VAL A 1008 -22.86 7.76 -19.40
C VAL A 1008 -24.14 6.97 -19.12
N ASN A 1009 -25.29 7.52 -19.53
CA ASN A 1009 -26.60 6.90 -19.42
C ASN A 1009 -27.08 6.46 -20.80
N ALA A 1010 -27.25 5.15 -20.98
CA ALA A 1010 -27.79 4.60 -22.21
C ALA A 1010 -29.32 4.73 -22.25
N VAL A 1011 -29.82 5.23 -23.37
CA VAL A 1011 -31.24 5.38 -23.71
C VAL A 1011 -31.58 4.39 -24.83
N PRO A 1012 -32.21 3.25 -24.49
CA PRO A 1012 -32.54 2.22 -25.48
C PRO A 1012 -33.52 2.77 -26.52
N TYR A 1013 -33.10 2.80 -27.79
CA TYR A 1013 -33.96 3.21 -28.90
C TYR A 1013 -33.47 2.54 -30.17
N LYS A 1014 -34.37 1.86 -30.90
CA LYS A 1014 -34.06 1.29 -32.21
C LYS A 1014 -35.14 1.69 -33.20
N GLY A 1015 -34.79 2.51 -34.17
CA GLY A 1015 -35.77 3.09 -35.10
C GLY A 1015 -35.19 4.17 -36.00
N GLU A 1016 -36.05 5.00 -36.57
CA GLU A 1016 -35.67 6.13 -37.42
C GLU A 1016 -35.95 7.45 -36.69
N ALA A 1017 -34.97 8.35 -36.68
CA ALA A 1017 -35.10 9.69 -36.10
C ALA A 1017 -34.49 10.74 -37.03
N GLN A 1018 -35.10 11.92 -37.07
CA GLN A 1018 -34.53 13.10 -37.73
C GLN A 1018 -33.97 14.13 -36.73
N LYS A 1019 -34.49 14.14 -35.49
CA LYS A 1019 -33.99 14.98 -34.40
C LYS A 1019 -34.03 14.25 -33.08
N VAL A 1020 -33.15 14.64 -32.15
CA VAL A 1020 -33.15 14.16 -30.76
C VAL A 1020 -33.24 15.36 -29.84
N ARG A 1021 -34.17 15.35 -28.89
CA ARG A 1021 -34.26 16.35 -27.83
C ARG A 1021 -33.89 15.72 -26.50
N VAL A 1022 -33.01 16.38 -25.77
CA VAL A 1022 -32.68 16.03 -24.38
C VAL A 1022 -33.10 17.17 -23.49
N THR A 1023 -33.89 16.90 -22.45
CA THR A 1023 -34.30 17.91 -21.48
C THR A 1023 -33.75 17.54 -20.10
N LEU A 1024 -32.95 18.41 -19.51
CA LEU A 1024 -32.51 18.33 -18.12
C LEU A 1024 -33.53 19.03 -17.23
N THR A 1025 -34.20 18.26 -16.35
CA THR A 1025 -35.38 18.73 -15.61
C THR A 1025 -35.08 19.21 -14.19
N GLY A 1026 -33.97 18.76 -13.60
CA GLY A 1026 -33.50 19.15 -12.27
C GLY A 1026 -32.29 18.32 -11.83
N ALA A 1027 -31.86 18.48 -10.58
CA ALA A 1027 -30.78 17.69 -9.99
C ALA A 1027 -30.99 17.48 -8.47
N ASP A 1028 -30.18 16.61 -7.85
CA ASP A 1028 -30.12 16.53 -6.39
C ASP A 1028 -29.33 17.71 -5.79
N PHE A 1029 -30.04 18.81 -5.53
CA PHE A 1029 -29.47 20.03 -4.97
C PHE A 1029 -28.95 19.88 -3.53
N LYS A 1030 -29.24 18.78 -2.82
CA LYS A 1030 -28.61 18.51 -1.52
C LYS A 1030 -27.12 18.17 -1.67
N LEU A 1031 -26.75 17.55 -2.79
CA LEU A 1031 -25.37 17.15 -3.09
C LEU A 1031 -24.58 18.29 -3.74
N ARG A 1032 -25.21 19.08 -4.61
CA ARG A 1032 -24.59 20.24 -5.30
C ARG A 1032 -25.58 21.42 -5.39
N PRO A 1033 -25.61 22.31 -4.38
CA PRO A 1033 -26.59 23.41 -4.31
C PRO A 1033 -26.56 24.37 -5.51
N ASP A 1034 -25.38 24.60 -6.09
CA ASP A 1034 -25.17 25.60 -7.15
C ASP A 1034 -25.07 25.00 -8.56
N LEU A 1035 -25.51 23.74 -8.75
CA LEU A 1035 -25.38 23.05 -10.02
C LEU A 1035 -26.26 23.67 -11.12
N LYS A 1036 -25.66 23.86 -12.30
CA LYS A 1036 -26.33 24.28 -13.53
C LYS A 1036 -26.59 23.07 -14.44
N PRO A 1037 -27.65 23.09 -15.27
CA PRO A 1037 -27.92 22.01 -16.21
C PRO A 1037 -26.76 21.93 -17.22
N GLN A 1038 -26.08 20.79 -17.24
CA GLN A 1038 -24.90 20.56 -18.06
C GLN A 1038 -24.89 19.12 -18.59
N LEU A 1039 -24.40 18.95 -19.82
CA LEU A 1039 -24.14 17.66 -20.48
C LEU A 1039 -22.79 17.75 -21.16
N ALA A 1040 -22.01 16.67 -21.07
CA ALA A 1040 -20.74 16.55 -21.76
C ALA A 1040 -20.96 16.17 -23.23
N GLU A 1041 -21.72 15.11 -23.49
CA GLU A 1041 -21.90 14.60 -24.86
C GLU A 1041 -23.28 13.94 -24.99
N VAL A 1042 -23.89 14.03 -26.16
CA VAL A 1042 -25.05 13.23 -26.54
C VAL A 1042 -24.70 12.45 -27.80
N ARG A 1043 -24.55 11.13 -27.65
CA ARG A 1043 -24.24 10.24 -28.76
C ARG A 1043 -25.52 9.64 -29.31
N VAL A 1044 -25.78 9.86 -30.60
CA VAL A 1044 -26.86 9.19 -31.33
C VAL A 1044 -26.21 8.11 -32.16
N LEU A 1045 -26.29 6.87 -31.72
CA LEU A 1045 -25.45 5.79 -32.20
C LEU A 1045 -26.16 4.95 -33.26
N ALA A 1046 -25.42 4.57 -34.30
CA ALA A 1046 -25.81 3.61 -35.32
C ALA A 1046 -24.69 2.61 -35.57
N ALA A 1047 -25.01 1.41 -36.07
CA ALA A 1047 -24.02 0.42 -36.49
C ALA A 1047 -23.02 1.04 -37.48
N ALA A 1048 -21.71 0.84 -37.23
CA ALA A 1048 -20.69 1.11 -38.22
C ALA A 1048 -20.93 0.16 -39.42
N HIS A 1049 -21.03 0.72 -40.62
CA HIS A 1049 -21.23 -0.03 -41.87
C HIS A 1049 -19.91 -0.44 -42.50
#